data_AF-A0A7X1B0J4-F1
#
_entry.id   AF-A0A7X1B0J4-F1
#
_cell.length_a   1.000
_cell.length_b   1.000
_cell.length_c   1.000
_cell.angle_alpha   90.00
_cell.angle_beta   90.00
_cell.angle_gamma   90.00
#
_symmetry.space_group_name_H-M   'P 1'
#
loop_
_entity.id
_entity.type
_entity.pdbx_description
1 polymer ?
#
loop_
_entity_poly.entity_id
_entity_poly.type
_entity_poly.pdbx_seq_one_letter_code
_entity_poly.pdbx_strand_id
1 'polypeptide(L)'
;MKSEPIRWGIIGPGNISRKFALGVEGTPTGQIVAAGSREKERAQSFLNEIGAPEARAYGDYRELLEDPAVDAVYIATPHPMHARWCIAAARAAKHILCEKPITLNLGEALAVVNAAEEANIFLMEAFMYRCHPQTRRVYDLVKEGTIGKIRRIQAEFSFAGNHSPESRLMNPHLGGGSILDVGCYPISFARMIAGAAHGEPFLNPKEIQGVGHLDGETGVDTWASALLQFPDDLVAEIFTGVRVQGKNECVITGTEGRITVKSPWFCNGETQIEKFSGEPETLAAITDRHLYAYEAELFAQHIGDRSLPAPAMTIADTLGNLETLDRWRSAIGMTYPMEEAGPDFPYILGHALPDRGSEIPTGSIPFLDKPVARLVMGTSGKSSFPRFAHLYDDYFERGGNAFDDGSIYRRWNQRLGTPGQWMKTRGVREQCVLLDKGAHHPKTRPELMMEELEQSLESQQTDYLDGYVMHRDNPAIPAGEFVTIINEMVTKGLVRTYGFSNWTVDRLEEAIQYAEQNGLQPPALLSNHLSLARLVNPIWEGCLAASDRRTKEWLAEKNFTLLPWASQANGFFTERSDVPASEAPKNLVAGYYSEDNFERKRRCYELAGQRNVHPINVSLAWVLSQPFPTFPAIGPMTPSETRTTLPALSLNLTPEEVAWLNLESE
;
A
#
# COMPACT_ATOMS: atom_id res chain seq x y z
N MET A 1 -18.63 18.33 18.46
CA MET A 1 -17.43 18.77 19.21
C MET A 1 -17.40 18.02 20.52
N LYS A 2 -16.25 17.44 20.92
CA LYS A 2 -16.04 17.06 22.33
C LYS A 2 -16.26 18.32 23.18
N SER A 3 -16.91 18.17 24.33
CA SER A 3 -17.12 19.27 25.28
C SER A 3 -15.83 19.66 26.02
N GLU A 4 -14.78 18.84 25.91
CA GLU A 4 -13.50 19.00 26.58
C GLU A 4 -12.33 19.13 25.57
N PRO A 5 -11.29 19.93 25.88
CA PRO A 5 -10.09 20.06 25.05
C PRO A 5 -9.39 18.71 24.82
N ILE A 6 -8.77 18.53 23.65
CA ILE A 6 -7.91 17.38 23.38
C ILE A 6 -6.68 17.44 24.27
N ARG A 7 -6.42 16.35 24.99
CA ARG A 7 -5.21 16.18 25.80
C ARG A 7 -4.10 15.58 24.92
N TRP A 8 -3.15 16.42 24.53
CA TRP A 8 -2.07 16.09 23.61
C TRP A 8 -0.85 15.51 24.33
N GLY A 9 -0.30 14.44 23.75
CA GLY A 9 1.04 13.95 24.02
C GLY A 9 2.01 14.33 22.90
N ILE A 10 3.20 14.84 23.24
CA ILE A 10 4.24 15.18 22.25
C ILE A 10 5.26 14.03 22.16
N ILE A 11 5.42 13.46 20.96
CA ILE A 11 6.45 12.45 20.65
C ILE A 11 7.54 13.12 19.80
N GLY A 12 8.74 13.27 20.35
CA GLY A 12 9.85 13.99 19.71
C GLY A 12 9.81 15.49 20.03
N PRO A 13 10.38 15.96 21.14
CA PRO A 13 10.26 17.34 21.61
C PRO A 13 11.31 18.26 20.96
N GLY A 14 11.29 18.35 19.63
CA GLY A 14 12.18 19.18 18.83
C GLY A 14 11.64 20.58 18.54
N ASN A 15 12.33 21.31 17.66
CA ASN A 15 11.97 22.68 17.27
C ASN A 15 10.56 22.81 16.69
N ILE A 16 10.12 21.82 15.91
CA ILE A 16 8.79 21.83 15.28
C ILE A 16 7.70 21.65 16.34
N SER A 17 7.91 20.77 17.31
CA SER A 17 7.01 20.52 18.44
C SER A 17 6.83 21.75 19.33
N ARG A 18 7.83 22.64 19.40
CA ARG A 18 7.68 23.94 20.07
C ARG A 18 6.72 24.85 19.33
N LYS A 19 6.80 24.91 18.00
CA LYS A 19 5.86 25.69 17.17
C LYS A 19 4.45 25.12 17.28
N PHE A 20 4.31 23.80 17.27
CA PHE A 20 3.01 23.15 17.49
C PHE A 20 2.45 23.48 18.88
N ALA A 21 3.26 23.35 19.94
CA ALA A 21 2.83 23.67 21.31
C ALA A 21 2.38 25.13 21.46
N LEU A 22 3.12 26.09 20.89
CA LEU A 22 2.71 27.50 20.83
C LEU A 22 1.39 27.70 20.07
N GLY A 23 1.15 26.90 19.02
CA GLY A 23 -0.13 26.88 18.31
C GLY A 23 -1.26 26.37 19.20
N VAL A 24 -1.07 25.25 19.89
CA VAL A 24 -2.09 24.63 20.76
C VAL A 24 -2.46 25.54 21.93
N GLU A 25 -1.48 26.17 22.58
CA GLU A 25 -1.70 27.11 23.69
C GLU A 25 -2.65 28.26 23.30
N GLY A 26 -2.61 28.69 22.03
CA GLY A 26 -3.48 29.72 21.48
C GLY A 26 -4.93 29.27 21.20
N THR A 27 -5.29 28.01 21.50
CA THR A 27 -6.59 27.43 21.14
C THR A 27 -7.37 26.93 22.36
N PRO A 28 -8.71 27.02 22.37
CA PRO A 28 -9.52 26.42 23.44
C PRO A 28 -9.71 24.90 23.26
N THR A 29 -9.23 24.34 22.14
CA THR A 29 -9.54 22.96 21.71
C THR A 29 -8.46 21.95 22.07
N GLY A 30 -7.32 22.37 22.63
CA GLY A 30 -6.24 21.47 22.98
C GLY A 30 -5.42 21.92 24.19
N GLN A 31 -4.84 20.95 24.88
CA GLN A 31 -3.91 21.14 25.99
C GLN A 31 -2.77 20.13 25.89
N ILE A 32 -1.52 20.57 26.06
CA ILE A 32 -0.38 19.65 26.16
C ILE A 32 -0.36 19.07 27.58
N VAL A 33 -0.50 17.74 27.69
CA VAL A 33 -0.53 17.04 29.00
C VAL A 33 0.66 16.09 29.22
N ALA A 34 1.37 15.75 28.14
CA ALA A 34 2.53 14.87 28.20
C ALA A 34 3.55 15.20 27.10
N ALA A 35 4.82 14.90 27.37
CA ALA A 35 5.86 14.84 26.36
C ALA A 35 6.77 13.65 26.63
N GLY A 36 7.17 12.96 25.57
CA GLY A 36 8.13 11.87 25.62
C GLY A 36 9.41 12.28 24.91
N SER A 37 10.52 11.67 25.29
CA SER A 37 11.83 11.72 24.62
C SER A 37 12.56 10.41 24.89
N ARG A 38 13.75 10.22 24.32
CA ARG A 38 14.66 9.10 24.69
C ARG A 38 15.31 9.29 26.07
N GLU A 39 15.25 10.51 26.59
CA GLU A 39 15.78 10.92 27.91
C GLU A 39 14.70 11.77 28.58
N LYS A 40 14.28 11.37 29.78
CA LYS A 40 13.16 12.01 30.49
C LYS A 40 13.43 13.49 30.77
N GLU A 41 14.66 13.84 31.06
CA GLU A 41 15.12 15.20 31.34
C GLU A 41 14.90 16.13 30.15
N ARG A 42 15.08 15.64 28.93
CA ARG A 42 14.81 16.41 27.70
C ARG A 42 13.33 16.68 27.50
N ALA A 43 12.47 15.70 27.81
CA ALA A 43 11.03 15.90 27.79
C ALA A 43 10.59 16.93 28.84
N GLN A 44 11.14 16.86 30.07
CA GLN A 44 10.86 17.84 31.11
C GLN A 44 11.34 19.26 30.74
N SER A 45 12.55 19.40 30.17
CA SER A 45 13.04 20.69 29.68
C SER A 45 12.09 21.29 28.64
N PHE A 46 11.64 20.46 27.68
CA PHE A 46 10.68 20.89 26.69
C PHE A 46 9.39 21.42 27.31
N LEU A 47 8.82 20.68 28.27
CA LEU A 47 7.59 21.06 28.97
C LEU A 47 7.74 22.37 29.75
N ASN A 48 8.87 22.55 30.43
CA ASN A 48 9.18 23.81 31.12
C ASN A 48 9.27 24.99 30.14
N GLU A 49 9.92 24.80 28.99
CA GLU A 49 10.10 25.85 27.98
C GLU A 49 8.79 26.30 27.33
N ILE A 50 7.81 25.40 27.18
CA ILE A 50 6.49 25.72 26.62
C ILE A 50 5.47 26.15 27.68
N GLY A 51 5.89 26.34 28.93
CA GLY A 51 5.00 26.79 30.01
C GLY A 51 4.06 25.73 30.59
N ALA A 52 4.33 24.44 30.40
CA ALA A 52 3.54 23.32 30.92
C ALA A 52 4.34 22.40 31.88
N PRO A 53 5.01 22.92 32.92
CA PRO A 53 5.91 22.14 33.79
C PRO A 53 5.22 21.00 34.56
N GLU A 54 3.91 21.08 34.76
CA GLU A 54 3.07 20.08 35.44
C GLU A 54 2.64 18.91 34.55
N ALA A 55 2.83 19.04 33.23
CA ALA A 55 2.61 17.95 32.29
C ALA A 55 3.61 16.80 32.52
N ARG A 56 3.26 15.60 32.09
CA ARG A 56 4.04 14.38 32.37
C ARG A 56 5.19 14.22 31.39
N ALA A 57 6.42 14.18 31.90
CA ALA A 57 7.62 13.86 31.13
C ALA A 57 7.91 12.36 31.14
N TYR A 58 8.11 11.79 29.96
CA TYR A 58 8.45 10.37 29.76
C TYR A 58 9.82 10.19 29.12
N GLY A 59 10.55 9.16 29.57
CA GLY A 59 11.85 8.74 29.00
C GLY A 59 11.74 7.67 27.92
N ASP A 60 10.52 7.18 27.69
CA ASP A 60 10.17 6.24 26.63
C ASP A 60 8.80 6.65 26.04
N TYR A 61 8.70 6.68 24.71
CA TYR A 61 7.43 7.01 24.06
C TYR A 61 6.33 5.98 24.36
N ARG A 62 6.68 4.73 24.68
CA ARG A 62 5.70 3.68 25.04
C ARG A 62 4.95 4.02 26.32
N GLU A 63 5.65 4.51 27.34
CA GLU A 63 5.05 4.95 28.60
C GLU A 63 4.06 6.12 28.38
N LEU A 64 4.39 7.03 27.45
CA LEU A 64 3.47 8.11 27.05
C LEU A 64 2.23 7.55 26.34
N LEU A 65 2.42 6.58 25.44
CA LEU A 65 1.32 5.95 24.69
C LEU A 65 0.39 5.14 25.60
N GLU A 66 0.90 4.59 26.70
CA GLU A 66 0.09 3.89 27.70
C GLU A 66 -0.68 4.84 28.64
N ASP A 67 -0.39 6.14 28.64
CA ASP A 67 -1.02 7.09 29.54
C ASP A 67 -2.52 7.32 29.19
N PRO A 68 -3.48 6.97 30.05
CA PRO A 68 -4.90 7.24 29.82
C PRO A 68 -5.26 8.74 29.83
N ALA A 69 -4.35 9.61 30.29
CA ALA A 69 -4.52 11.05 30.23
C ALA A 69 -4.30 11.64 28.82
N VAL A 70 -3.71 10.88 27.90
CA VAL A 70 -3.44 11.32 26.52
C VAL A 70 -4.55 10.84 25.58
N ASP A 71 -5.19 11.76 24.86
CA ASP A 71 -6.22 11.46 23.85
C ASP A 71 -5.61 11.30 22.45
N ALA A 72 -4.66 12.18 22.12
CA ALA A 72 -4.02 12.25 20.82
C ALA A 72 -2.52 12.52 20.96
N VAL A 73 -1.74 12.08 19.99
CA VAL A 73 -0.30 12.35 19.93
C VAL A 73 0.06 13.18 18.72
N TYR A 74 0.97 14.14 18.93
CA TYR A 74 1.68 14.83 17.88
C TYR A 74 3.07 14.19 17.72
N ILE A 75 3.32 13.56 16.57
CA ILE A 75 4.53 12.80 16.29
C ILE A 75 5.45 13.63 15.40
N ALA A 76 6.59 14.05 15.95
CA ALA A 76 7.57 14.95 15.32
C ALA A 76 9.01 14.44 15.47
N THR A 77 9.18 13.12 15.38
CA THR A 77 10.50 12.47 15.33
C THR A 77 11.18 12.71 13.96
N PRO A 78 12.45 12.33 13.76
CA PRO A 78 13.00 12.23 12.41
C PRO A 78 12.17 11.31 11.49
N HIS A 79 12.18 11.56 10.17
CA HIS A 79 11.27 10.93 9.21
C HIS A 79 11.21 9.39 9.28
N PRO A 80 12.35 8.65 9.36
CA PRO A 80 12.33 7.18 9.40
C PRO A 80 11.65 6.58 10.63
N MET A 81 11.41 7.39 11.67
CA MET A 81 10.81 6.94 12.91
C MET A 81 9.28 7.12 12.93
N HIS A 82 8.71 7.91 12.01
CA HIS A 82 7.27 8.22 12.00
C HIS A 82 6.42 6.96 11.93
N ALA A 83 6.67 6.09 10.95
CA ALA A 83 5.85 4.90 10.71
C ALA A 83 5.71 4.02 11.97
N ARG A 84 6.84 3.69 12.60
CA ARG A 84 6.88 2.89 13.83
C ARG A 84 6.06 3.52 14.96
N TRP A 85 6.21 4.83 15.18
CA TRP A 85 5.50 5.50 16.29
C TRP A 85 4.02 5.76 15.98
N CYS A 86 3.66 5.95 14.71
CA CYS A 86 2.26 5.98 14.30
C CYS A 86 1.58 4.62 14.54
N ILE A 87 2.21 3.51 14.13
CA ILE A 87 1.66 2.16 14.36
C ILE A 87 1.55 1.86 15.86
N ALA A 88 2.58 2.20 16.65
CA ALA A 88 2.54 2.04 18.10
C ALA A 88 1.42 2.88 18.74
N ALA A 89 1.24 4.13 18.30
CA ALA A 89 0.18 5.00 18.79
C ALA A 89 -1.22 4.49 18.44
N ALA A 90 -1.40 3.97 17.22
CA ALA A 90 -2.65 3.36 16.80
C ALA A 90 -2.99 2.15 17.67
N ARG A 91 -2.02 1.26 17.94
CA ARG A 91 -2.22 0.11 18.84
C ARG A 91 -2.56 0.50 20.27
N ALA A 92 -2.06 1.65 20.74
CA ALA A 92 -2.44 2.24 22.02
C ALA A 92 -3.75 3.05 21.98
N ALA A 93 -4.51 2.95 20.88
CA ALA A 93 -5.77 3.65 20.62
C ALA A 93 -5.67 5.19 20.76
N LYS A 94 -4.52 5.77 20.41
CA LYS A 94 -4.32 7.23 20.38
C LYS A 94 -4.64 7.77 19.01
N HIS A 95 -5.33 8.90 18.94
CA HIS A 95 -5.45 9.66 17.69
C HIS A 95 -4.08 10.26 17.32
N ILE A 96 -3.80 10.43 16.03
CA ILE A 96 -2.45 10.73 15.54
C ILE A 96 -2.47 11.93 14.61
N LEU A 97 -1.72 12.97 14.98
CA LEU A 97 -1.26 14.02 14.06
C LEU A 97 0.25 13.82 13.85
N CYS A 98 0.67 13.42 12.66
CA CYS A 98 2.08 13.09 12.39
C CYS A 98 2.71 14.10 11.44
N GLU A 99 3.90 14.57 11.77
CA GLU A 99 4.69 15.46 10.92
C GLU A 99 4.95 14.92 9.53
N LYS A 100 5.07 15.84 8.58
CA LYS A 100 5.31 15.50 7.17
C LYS A 100 6.81 15.27 6.88
N PRO A 101 7.15 14.41 5.91
CA PRO A 101 6.24 13.44 5.30
C PRO A 101 5.89 12.38 6.34
N ILE A 102 4.65 11.89 6.32
CA ILE A 102 4.15 10.96 7.35
C ILE A 102 4.99 9.67 7.44
N THR A 103 5.65 9.27 6.35
CA THR A 103 6.57 8.13 6.25
C THR A 103 7.63 8.36 5.17
N LEU A 104 8.62 7.48 5.05
CA LEU A 104 9.65 7.59 4.00
C LEU A 104 9.14 7.24 2.61
N ASN A 105 8.17 6.33 2.53
CA ASN A 105 7.59 5.84 1.28
C ASN A 105 6.13 5.42 1.46
N LEU A 106 5.49 5.13 0.33
CA LEU A 106 4.11 4.68 0.28
C LEU A 106 3.85 3.36 1.02
N GLY A 107 4.81 2.42 1.00
CA GLY A 107 4.67 1.12 1.67
C GLY A 107 4.47 1.26 3.18
N GLU A 108 5.31 2.08 3.80
CA GLU A 108 5.20 2.42 5.22
C GLU A 108 3.87 3.13 5.52
N ALA A 109 3.44 4.08 4.68
CA ALA A 109 2.18 4.80 4.89
C ALA A 109 0.96 3.89 4.82
N LEU A 110 0.95 2.91 3.91
CA LEU A 110 -0.11 1.92 3.84
C LEU A 110 -0.21 1.07 5.12
N ALA A 111 0.94 0.73 5.74
CA ALA A 111 0.96 0.05 7.02
C ALA A 111 0.44 0.94 8.17
N VAL A 112 0.81 2.23 8.18
CA VAL A 112 0.31 3.21 9.16
C VAL A 112 -1.20 3.41 9.05
N VAL A 113 -1.72 3.60 7.83
CA VAL A 113 -3.15 3.76 7.58
C VAL A 113 -3.91 2.52 8.00
N ASN A 114 -3.41 1.32 7.69
CA ASN A 114 -4.03 0.08 8.14
C ASN A 114 -4.13 0.00 9.67
N ALA A 115 -3.04 0.28 10.38
CA ALA A 115 -3.04 0.29 11.84
C ALA A 115 -4.05 1.29 12.43
N ALA A 116 -4.16 2.49 11.83
CA ALA A 116 -5.13 3.50 12.25
C ALA A 116 -6.59 3.06 12.01
N GLU A 117 -6.87 2.44 10.87
CA GLU A 117 -8.19 1.88 10.55
C GLU A 117 -8.57 0.75 11.51
N GLU A 118 -7.65 -0.15 11.82
CA GLU A 118 -7.86 -1.26 12.77
C GLU A 118 -8.12 -0.78 14.19
N ALA A 119 -7.33 0.18 14.66
CA ALA A 119 -7.52 0.79 15.96
C ALA A 119 -8.78 1.66 16.01
N ASN A 120 -9.41 1.92 14.86
CA ASN A 120 -10.53 2.83 14.73
C ASN A 120 -10.17 4.18 15.38
N ILE A 121 -9.07 4.80 14.95
CA ILE A 121 -8.61 6.13 15.41
C ILE A 121 -8.55 7.13 14.26
N PHE A 122 -8.33 8.40 14.61
CA PHE A 122 -8.16 9.48 13.63
C PHE A 122 -6.67 9.65 13.34
N LEU A 123 -6.32 9.70 12.06
CA LEU A 123 -4.96 9.89 11.56
C LEU A 123 -4.97 11.10 10.61
N MET A 124 -4.01 12.00 10.80
CA MET A 124 -3.82 13.17 9.95
C MET A 124 -2.33 13.44 9.75
N GLU A 125 -1.92 13.74 8.51
CA GLU A 125 -0.59 14.25 8.21
C GLU A 125 -0.54 15.77 8.41
N ALA A 126 0.47 16.25 9.14
CA ALA A 126 0.59 17.64 9.57
C ALA A 126 1.18 18.53 8.46
N PHE A 127 0.31 18.96 7.55
CA PHE A 127 0.59 20.06 6.62
C PHE A 127 -0.14 21.33 7.07
N MET A 128 0.44 22.04 8.03
CA MET A 128 -0.16 23.23 8.66
C MET A 128 -0.71 24.26 7.65
N TYR A 129 0.01 24.50 6.55
CA TYR A 129 -0.39 25.47 5.54
C TYR A 129 -1.71 25.09 4.85
N ARG A 130 -2.05 23.80 4.77
CA ARG A 130 -3.30 23.28 4.19
C ARG A 130 -4.52 23.53 5.06
N CYS A 131 -4.30 23.85 6.33
CA CYS A 131 -5.36 24.21 7.28
C CYS A 131 -5.56 25.74 7.36
N HIS A 132 -4.68 26.52 6.74
CA HIS A 132 -4.67 27.97 6.87
C HIS A 132 -5.70 28.67 5.96
N PRO A 133 -6.36 29.75 6.42
CA PRO A 133 -7.32 30.52 5.61
C PRO A 133 -6.78 31.05 4.27
N GLN A 134 -5.49 31.42 4.20
CA GLN A 134 -4.82 31.80 2.94
C GLN A 134 -4.98 30.71 1.87
N THR A 135 -4.65 29.47 2.23
CA THR A 135 -4.69 28.32 1.31
C THR A 135 -6.13 27.98 0.95
N ARG A 136 -7.06 28.07 1.92
CA ARG A 136 -8.49 27.93 1.64
C ARG A 136 -8.96 28.95 0.60
N ARG A 137 -8.56 30.21 0.73
CA ARG A 137 -8.95 31.25 -0.22
C ARG A 137 -8.40 30.99 -1.63
N VAL A 138 -7.14 30.54 -1.74
CA VAL A 138 -6.55 30.17 -3.03
C VAL A 138 -7.30 28.99 -3.67
N TYR A 139 -7.61 27.96 -2.88
CA TYR A 139 -8.43 26.83 -3.33
C TYR A 139 -9.78 27.29 -3.87
N ASP A 140 -10.46 28.20 -3.16
CA ASP A 140 -11.75 28.75 -3.56
C ASP A 140 -11.69 29.57 -4.83
N LEU A 141 -10.69 30.43 -4.97
CA LEU A 141 -10.50 31.24 -6.18
C LEU A 141 -10.35 30.38 -7.44
N VAL A 142 -9.61 29.27 -7.32
CA VAL A 142 -9.45 28.30 -8.42
C VAL A 142 -10.76 27.58 -8.71
N LYS A 143 -11.45 27.09 -7.67
CA LYS A 143 -12.73 26.40 -7.79
C LYS A 143 -13.84 27.30 -8.37
N GLU A 144 -13.82 28.58 -8.02
CA GLU A 144 -14.71 29.63 -8.54
C GLU A 144 -14.41 29.99 -10.01
N GLY A 145 -13.28 29.53 -10.57
CA GLY A 145 -12.88 29.84 -11.94
C GLY A 145 -12.35 31.26 -12.12
N THR A 146 -11.84 31.90 -11.06
CA THR A 146 -11.46 33.33 -11.04
C THR A 146 -10.46 33.71 -12.14
N ILE A 147 -9.61 32.78 -12.56
CA ILE A 147 -8.59 32.95 -13.60
C ILE A 147 -8.83 32.05 -14.83
N GLY A 148 -10.07 31.58 -15.03
CA GLY A 148 -10.44 30.68 -16.12
C GLY A 148 -9.89 29.26 -15.94
N LYS A 149 -9.68 28.54 -17.05
CA LYS A 149 -9.17 27.15 -17.02
C LYS A 149 -7.70 27.14 -16.66
N ILE A 150 -7.32 26.41 -15.61
CA ILE A 150 -5.93 26.31 -15.16
C ILE A 150 -5.10 25.53 -16.20
N ARG A 151 -3.91 26.06 -16.54
CA ARG A 151 -2.99 25.47 -17.53
C ARG A 151 -1.64 25.12 -16.95
N ARG A 152 -1.15 25.93 -16.01
CA ARG A 152 0.17 25.76 -15.43
C ARG A 152 0.16 26.09 -13.95
N ILE A 153 0.81 25.24 -13.16
CA ILE A 153 1.12 25.48 -11.75
C ILE A 153 2.64 25.54 -11.63
N GLN A 154 3.17 26.53 -10.92
CA GLN A 154 4.57 26.58 -10.53
C GLN A 154 4.62 26.64 -9.00
N ALA A 155 5.38 25.76 -8.38
CA ALA A 155 5.50 25.73 -6.93
C ALA A 155 6.92 25.38 -6.51
N GLU A 156 7.48 26.17 -5.59
CA GLU A 156 8.83 25.92 -5.09
C GLU A 156 8.96 26.07 -3.58
N PHE A 157 9.82 25.25 -2.99
CA PHE A 157 10.29 25.43 -1.63
C PHE A 157 11.77 25.06 -1.51
N SER A 158 12.60 26.06 -1.25
CA SER A 158 14.02 25.86 -1.03
C SER A 158 14.64 26.86 -0.05
N PHE A 159 15.74 26.45 0.56
CA PHE A 159 16.54 27.28 1.46
C PHE A 159 18.00 26.82 1.45
N ALA A 160 18.90 27.69 1.94
CA ALA A 160 20.29 27.32 2.18
C ALA A 160 20.46 26.78 3.61
N GLY A 161 20.47 25.45 3.75
CA GLY A 161 20.53 24.75 5.03
C GLY A 161 21.95 24.43 5.53
N ASN A 162 22.02 23.58 6.56
CA ASN A 162 23.29 23.02 7.03
C ASN A 162 23.78 21.93 6.08
N HIS A 163 25.07 21.96 5.71
CA HIS A 163 25.66 21.06 4.73
C HIS A 163 26.39 19.86 5.35
N SER A 164 26.52 19.79 6.68
CA SER A 164 27.21 18.68 7.35
C SER A 164 26.48 17.35 7.07
N PRO A 165 27.21 16.27 6.70
CA PRO A 165 26.64 14.93 6.48
C PRO A 165 25.85 14.36 7.67
N GLU A 166 26.19 14.78 8.88
CA GLU A 166 25.53 14.36 10.12
C GLU A 166 24.20 15.10 10.37
N SER A 167 23.97 16.22 9.68
CA SER A 167 22.76 17.00 9.84
C SER A 167 21.52 16.24 9.34
N ARG A 168 20.35 16.50 9.94
CA ARG A 168 19.08 15.87 9.54
C ARG A 168 18.76 16.03 8.05
N LEU A 169 19.19 17.12 7.43
CA LEU A 169 18.93 17.44 6.02
C LEU A 169 19.81 16.64 5.06
N MET A 170 21.01 16.23 5.48
CA MET A 170 21.97 15.55 4.62
C MET A 170 22.13 14.07 4.95
N ASN A 171 21.79 13.65 6.17
CA ASN A 171 21.97 12.27 6.59
C ASN A 171 20.88 11.35 5.98
N PRO A 172 21.25 10.38 5.12
CA PRO A 172 20.28 9.46 4.52
C PRO A 172 19.57 8.59 5.57
N HIS A 173 20.22 8.28 6.70
CA HIS A 173 19.62 7.53 7.81
C HIS A 173 18.61 8.32 8.63
N LEU A 174 18.45 9.63 8.36
CA LEU A 174 17.43 10.47 8.97
C LEU A 174 16.37 10.91 7.94
N GLY A 175 16.34 10.30 6.75
CA GLY A 175 15.44 10.67 5.67
C GLY A 175 15.74 12.06 5.11
N GLY A 176 17.03 12.43 5.05
CA GLY A 176 17.49 13.70 4.48
C GLY A 176 17.20 13.83 2.98
N GLY A 177 17.50 15.00 2.44
CA GLY A 177 17.24 15.35 1.05
C GLY A 177 16.06 16.31 0.89
N SER A 178 16.05 17.04 -0.22
CA SER A 178 15.10 18.13 -0.46
C SER A 178 13.72 17.64 -0.88
N ILE A 179 13.59 16.50 -1.57
CA ILE A 179 12.30 15.97 -2.02
C ILE A 179 11.39 15.65 -0.84
N LEU A 180 11.87 14.89 0.14
CA LEU A 180 11.06 14.55 1.32
C LEU A 180 10.95 15.72 2.31
N ASP A 181 12.02 16.50 2.54
CA ASP A 181 11.98 17.56 3.55
C ASP A 181 11.06 18.71 3.16
N VAL A 182 11.22 19.27 1.96
CA VAL A 182 10.44 20.43 1.51
C VAL A 182 9.75 20.26 0.17
N GLY A 183 10.15 19.31 -0.68
CA GLY A 183 9.50 18.99 -1.96
C GLY A 183 8.08 18.42 -1.81
N CYS A 184 7.76 17.85 -0.65
CA CYS A 184 6.42 17.40 -0.30
C CYS A 184 5.38 18.55 -0.20
N TYR A 185 5.82 19.80 0.02
CA TYR A 185 4.95 20.98 0.01
C TYR A 185 4.48 21.39 -1.40
N PRO A 186 5.36 21.65 -2.37
CA PRO A 186 4.92 22.04 -3.71
C PRO A 186 4.21 20.90 -4.44
N ILE A 187 4.55 19.63 -4.20
CA ILE A 187 3.77 18.49 -4.72
C ILE A 187 2.35 18.50 -4.16
N SER A 188 2.19 18.61 -2.83
CA SER A 188 0.85 18.64 -2.22
C SER A 188 0.05 19.84 -2.72
N PHE A 189 0.66 21.02 -2.85
CA PHE A 189 0.01 22.22 -3.40
C PHE A 189 -0.46 22.00 -4.84
N ALA A 190 0.40 21.49 -5.72
CA ALA A 190 0.04 21.26 -7.12
C ALA A 190 -1.12 20.27 -7.28
N ARG A 191 -1.11 19.18 -6.51
CA ARG A 191 -2.20 18.18 -6.49
C ARG A 191 -3.53 18.78 -6.03
N MET A 192 -3.49 19.64 -5.01
CA MET A 192 -4.68 20.35 -4.51
C MET A 192 -5.25 21.32 -5.53
N ILE A 193 -4.41 22.13 -6.17
CA ILE A 193 -4.87 23.08 -7.20
C ILE A 193 -5.40 22.33 -8.42
N ALA A 194 -4.73 21.24 -8.83
CA ALA A 194 -5.22 20.38 -9.89
C ALA A 194 -6.59 19.77 -9.56
N GLY A 195 -6.78 19.29 -8.33
CA GLY A 195 -8.08 18.83 -7.84
C GLY A 195 -9.15 19.91 -7.89
N ALA A 196 -8.86 21.08 -7.31
CA ALA A 196 -9.78 22.22 -7.27
C ALA A 196 -10.26 22.61 -8.69
N ALA A 197 -9.34 22.61 -9.67
CA ALA A 197 -9.65 22.91 -11.06
C ALA A 197 -10.55 21.87 -11.75
N HIS A 198 -10.65 20.66 -11.19
CA HIS A 198 -11.47 19.55 -11.69
C HIS A 198 -12.67 19.23 -10.80
N GLY A 199 -12.94 20.05 -9.77
CA GLY A 199 -14.04 19.82 -8.83
C GLY A 199 -13.77 18.74 -7.78
N GLU A 200 -12.54 18.26 -7.66
CA GLU A 200 -12.10 17.25 -6.70
C GLU A 200 -11.30 17.87 -5.54
N PRO A 201 -11.16 17.19 -4.38
CA PRO A 201 -10.31 17.66 -3.28
C PRO A 201 -8.82 17.73 -3.66
N PHE A 202 -8.36 16.78 -4.48
CA PHE A 202 -6.99 16.68 -5.01
C PHE A 202 -7.02 15.86 -6.31
N LEU A 203 -5.91 15.86 -7.06
CA LEU A 203 -5.74 15.03 -8.25
C LEU A 203 -4.33 14.43 -8.30
N ASN A 204 -4.20 13.19 -8.74
CA ASN A 204 -2.90 12.54 -8.95
C ASN A 204 -2.37 12.83 -10.36
N PRO A 205 -1.05 13.05 -10.55
CA PRO A 205 -0.47 13.21 -11.87
C PRO A 205 -0.40 11.88 -12.63
N LYS A 206 -0.72 11.90 -13.93
CA LYS A 206 -0.58 10.76 -14.84
C LYS A 206 0.90 10.43 -15.06
N GLU A 207 1.70 11.45 -15.30
CA GLU A 207 3.14 11.33 -15.57
C GLU A 207 3.95 12.29 -14.72
N ILE A 208 5.19 11.89 -14.48
CA ILE A 208 6.21 12.70 -13.81
C ILE A 208 7.55 12.48 -14.52
N GLN A 209 8.25 13.58 -14.78
CA GLN A 209 9.63 13.58 -15.23
C GLN A 209 10.42 14.46 -14.26
N GLY A 210 11.58 13.98 -13.80
CA GLY A 210 12.35 14.67 -12.77
C GLY A 210 13.84 14.69 -13.09
N VAL A 211 14.51 15.73 -12.61
CA VAL A 211 15.97 15.86 -12.58
C VAL A 211 16.39 16.39 -11.22
N GLY A 212 17.56 16.03 -10.73
CA GLY A 212 18.05 16.52 -9.45
C GLY A 212 19.54 16.27 -9.27
N HIS A 213 20.10 16.88 -8.24
CA HIS A 213 21.49 16.65 -7.85
C HIS A 213 21.57 15.83 -6.57
N LEU A 214 22.10 14.62 -6.71
CA LEU A 214 22.48 13.78 -5.58
C LEU A 214 23.87 14.20 -5.09
N ASP A 215 23.99 14.42 -3.79
CA ASP A 215 25.26 14.69 -3.15
C ASP A 215 26.16 13.45 -3.22
N GLY A 216 27.43 13.64 -3.63
CA GLY A 216 28.33 12.52 -3.89
C GLY A 216 28.81 11.75 -2.66
N GLU A 217 28.68 12.33 -1.46
CA GLU A 217 29.07 11.69 -0.20
C GLU A 217 27.87 11.01 0.46
N THR A 218 26.74 11.72 0.54
CA THR A 218 25.56 11.28 1.29
C THR A 218 24.49 10.60 0.44
N GLY A 219 24.53 10.76 -0.88
CA GLY A 219 23.56 10.19 -1.81
C GLY A 219 22.16 10.81 -1.78
N VAL A 220 21.89 11.78 -0.89
CA VAL A 220 20.60 12.47 -0.83
C VAL A 220 20.51 13.59 -1.86
N ASP A 221 19.29 13.92 -2.28
CA ASP A 221 19.06 15.02 -3.19
C ASP A 221 19.22 16.38 -2.49
N THR A 222 20.04 17.26 -3.05
CA THR A 222 20.25 18.62 -2.47
C THR A 222 19.35 19.68 -3.10
N TRP A 223 18.96 19.44 -4.34
CA TRP A 223 17.93 20.15 -5.07
C TRP A 223 17.37 19.22 -6.15
N ALA A 224 16.11 19.42 -6.50
CA ALA A 224 15.44 18.66 -7.55
C ALA A 224 14.37 19.52 -8.24
N SER A 225 14.07 19.17 -9.49
CA SER A 225 12.97 19.72 -10.28
C SER A 225 12.14 18.60 -10.88
N ALA A 226 10.84 18.82 -11.03
CA ALA A 226 9.93 17.90 -11.71
C ALA A 226 8.87 18.62 -12.56
N LEU A 227 8.49 17.95 -13.64
CA LEU A 227 7.30 18.23 -14.43
C LEU A 227 6.25 17.17 -14.15
N LEU A 228 5.06 17.60 -13.73
CA LEU A 228 3.90 16.74 -13.52
C LEU A 228 2.89 17.01 -14.64
N GLN A 229 2.32 15.94 -15.21
CA GLN A 229 1.19 16.04 -16.14
C GLN A 229 -0.08 15.53 -15.47
N PHE A 230 -1.10 16.37 -15.41
CA PHE A 230 -2.45 16.05 -14.96
C PHE A 230 -3.38 15.83 -16.16
N PRO A 231 -4.63 15.34 -15.96
CA PRO A 231 -5.69 15.43 -16.96
C PRO A 231 -5.85 16.83 -17.58
N ASP A 232 -6.50 16.90 -18.74
CA ASP A 232 -6.84 18.16 -19.43
C ASP A 232 -5.67 19.09 -19.79
N ASP A 233 -4.50 18.49 -20.02
CA ASP A 233 -3.25 19.15 -20.38
C ASP A 233 -2.76 20.17 -19.34
N LEU A 234 -3.21 20.03 -18.08
CA LEU A 234 -2.69 20.80 -16.95
C LEU A 234 -1.29 20.28 -16.58
N VAL A 235 -0.31 21.18 -16.53
CA VAL A 235 1.07 20.86 -16.13
C VAL A 235 1.46 21.57 -14.83
N ALA A 236 2.31 20.93 -14.03
CA ALA A 236 2.94 21.58 -12.89
C ALA A 236 4.46 21.48 -12.95
N GLU A 237 5.12 22.60 -12.69
CA GLU A 237 6.57 22.74 -12.51
C GLU A 237 6.88 22.86 -11.03
N ILE A 238 7.68 21.92 -10.54
CA ILE A 238 8.01 21.78 -9.12
C ILE A 238 9.50 21.97 -8.94
N PHE A 239 9.89 22.78 -7.96
CA PHE A 239 11.29 22.91 -7.56
C PHE A 239 11.45 22.76 -6.04
N THR A 240 12.53 22.10 -5.62
CA THR A 240 12.88 21.94 -4.21
C THR A 240 14.39 22.03 -4.01
N GLY A 241 14.83 22.44 -2.83
CA GLY A 241 16.25 22.46 -2.50
C GLY A 241 16.58 22.79 -1.05
N VAL A 242 17.61 22.14 -0.51
CA VAL A 242 18.12 22.37 0.86
C VAL A 242 19.51 23.02 0.87
N ARG A 243 20.09 23.27 -0.31
CA ARG A 243 21.38 23.97 -0.50
C ARG A 243 21.30 25.19 -1.41
N VAL A 244 20.09 25.60 -1.79
CA VAL A 244 19.84 26.68 -2.75
C VAL A 244 18.70 27.55 -2.27
N GLN A 245 18.81 28.86 -2.47
CA GLN A 245 17.78 29.81 -2.08
C GLN A 245 16.85 30.09 -3.27
N GLY A 246 15.56 29.82 -3.07
CA GLY A 246 14.48 30.18 -4.00
C GLY A 246 13.70 31.41 -3.53
N LYS A 247 12.73 31.83 -4.34
CA LYS A 247 11.73 32.83 -3.95
C LYS A 247 10.70 32.25 -2.97
N ASN A 248 10.48 30.93 -3.02
CA ASN A 248 9.50 30.20 -2.20
C ASN A 248 8.07 30.67 -2.44
N GLU A 249 7.71 30.85 -3.71
CA GLU A 249 6.39 31.30 -4.16
C GLU A 249 5.64 30.19 -4.90
N CYS A 250 4.32 30.36 -5.02
CA CYS A 250 3.49 29.54 -5.91
C CYS A 250 2.76 30.43 -6.92
N VAL A 251 2.76 30.03 -8.20
CA VAL A 251 2.07 30.73 -9.29
C VAL A 251 1.11 29.78 -9.99
N ILE A 252 -0.15 30.17 -10.07
CA ILE A 252 -1.20 29.44 -10.78
C ILE A 252 -1.59 30.26 -11.99
N THR A 253 -1.45 29.71 -13.19
CA THR A 253 -1.76 30.40 -14.45
C THR A 253 -2.97 29.73 -15.11
N GLY A 254 -4.00 30.52 -15.36
CA GLY A 254 -5.19 30.12 -16.09
C GLY A 254 -5.36 30.92 -17.39
N THR A 255 -6.43 30.62 -18.12
CA THR A 255 -6.73 31.26 -19.41
C THR A 255 -7.11 32.74 -19.31
N GLU A 256 -7.44 33.23 -18.12
CA GLU A 256 -7.95 34.59 -17.90
C GLU A 256 -7.11 35.39 -16.90
N GLY A 257 -6.03 34.81 -16.36
CA GLY A 257 -5.17 35.49 -15.40
C GLY A 257 -4.21 34.57 -14.66
N ARG A 258 -3.61 35.09 -13.60
CA ARG A 258 -2.72 34.37 -12.69
C ARG A 258 -2.96 34.73 -11.22
N ILE A 259 -2.68 33.77 -10.34
CA ILE A 259 -2.63 33.95 -8.89
C ILE A 259 -1.20 33.67 -8.42
N THR A 260 -0.61 34.60 -7.67
CA THR A 260 0.73 34.48 -7.08
C THR A 260 0.61 34.49 -5.55
N VAL A 261 1.05 33.42 -4.90
CA VAL A 261 1.11 33.31 -3.45
C VAL A 261 2.56 33.51 -3.03
N LYS A 262 2.88 34.64 -2.39
CA LYS A 262 4.28 35.02 -2.06
C LYS A 262 4.87 34.26 -0.86
N SER A 263 4.02 33.78 0.05
CA SER A 263 4.42 33.00 1.21
C SER A 263 3.45 31.83 1.45
N PRO A 264 3.44 30.82 0.55
CA PRO A 264 2.52 29.71 0.61
C PRO A 264 2.72 28.85 1.85
N TRP A 265 3.97 28.67 2.31
CA TRP A 265 4.33 27.70 3.37
C TRP A 265 4.27 28.27 4.79
N PHE A 266 4.53 29.57 4.95
CA PHE A 266 4.49 30.26 6.25
C PHE A 266 3.24 31.13 6.44
N CYS A 267 2.48 31.34 5.35
CA CYS A 267 1.20 32.06 5.34
C CYS A 267 1.23 33.46 5.95
N ASN A 268 2.36 34.16 5.83
CA ASN A 268 2.58 35.51 6.39
C ASN A 268 2.79 36.57 5.30
N GLY A 269 2.44 36.26 4.05
CA GLY A 269 2.64 37.12 2.89
C GLY A 269 1.34 37.62 2.28
N GLU A 270 1.42 37.94 0.99
CA GLU A 270 0.27 38.37 0.18
C GLU A 270 -0.05 37.31 -0.88
N THR A 271 -1.33 37.22 -1.23
CA THR A 271 -1.82 36.54 -2.43
C THR A 271 -2.23 37.60 -3.44
N GLN A 272 -1.56 37.65 -4.58
CA GLN A 272 -1.83 38.57 -5.66
C GLN A 272 -2.64 37.88 -6.77
N ILE A 273 -3.66 38.54 -7.27
CA ILE A 273 -4.54 38.06 -8.33
C ILE A 273 -4.44 39.06 -9.48
N GLU A 274 -4.00 38.61 -10.64
CA GLU A 274 -3.85 39.44 -11.83
C GLU A 274 -4.66 38.84 -12.96
N LYS A 275 -5.79 39.47 -13.31
CA LYS A 275 -6.61 39.09 -14.47
C LYS A 275 -6.04 39.73 -15.74
N PHE A 276 -6.11 39.04 -16.88
CA PHE A 276 -5.70 39.61 -18.17
C PHE A 276 -6.55 40.81 -18.59
N SER A 277 -7.78 40.88 -18.07
CA SER A 277 -8.62 42.07 -18.12
C SER A 277 -9.03 42.45 -16.70
N GLY A 278 -8.62 43.63 -16.24
CA GLY A 278 -8.90 44.14 -14.90
C GLY A 278 -7.65 44.63 -14.17
N GLU A 279 -7.86 45.27 -13.02
CA GLU A 279 -6.78 45.71 -12.14
C GLU A 279 -6.31 44.54 -11.24
N PRO A 280 -5.01 44.48 -10.89
CA PRO A 280 -4.51 43.55 -9.90
C PRO A 280 -5.20 43.70 -8.54
N GLU A 281 -5.53 42.58 -7.90
CA GLU A 281 -6.06 42.52 -6.54
C GLU A 281 -5.01 41.88 -5.61
N THR A 282 -4.83 42.43 -4.41
CA THR A 282 -3.93 41.88 -3.39
C THR A 282 -4.73 41.51 -2.15
N LEU A 283 -4.64 40.25 -1.74
CA LEU A 283 -5.22 39.73 -0.52
C LEU A 283 -4.10 39.49 0.50
N ALA A 284 -4.17 40.15 1.65
CA ALA A 284 -3.24 39.88 2.76
C ALA A 284 -3.58 38.54 3.42
N ALA A 285 -2.57 37.74 3.74
CA ALA A 285 -2.73 36.48 4.46
C ALA A 285 -2.70 36.62 5.99
N ILE A 286 -2.80 37.86 6.48
CA ILE A 286 -2.60 38.18 7.90
C ILE A 286 -3.76 37.60 8.71
N THR A 287 -3.42 36.73 9.65
CA THR A 287 -4.33 36.28 10.69
C THR A 287 -3.75 36.60 12.06
N ASP A 288 -4.59 36.68 13.09
CA ASP A 288 -4.21 36.97 14.47
C ASP A 288 -3.73 35.72 15.25
N ARG A 289 -3.73 34.55 14.60
CA ARG A 289 -3.40 33.26 15.21
C ARG A 289 -2.09 32.70 14.69
N HIS A 290 -1.47 31.86 15.51
CA HIS A 290 -0.29 31.10 15.12
C HIS A 290 -0.65 30.06 14.04
N LEU A 291 0.24 29.82 13.07
CA LEU A 291 0.00 28.92 11.94
C LEU A 291 -0.43 27.50 12.36
N TYR A 292 0.16 26.98 13.43
CA TYR A 292 -0.10 25.62 13.93
C TYR A 292 -1.42 25.53 14.73
N ALA A 293 -2.02 26.66 15.11
CA ALA A 293 -3.33 26.67 15.77
C ALA A 293 -4.42 26.12 14.83
N TYR A 294 -4.35 26.46 13.54
CA TYR A 294 -5.34 26.02 12.56
C TYR A 294 -5.37 24.51 12.35
N GLU A 295 -4.20 23.86 12.28
CA GLU A 295 -4.15 22.40 12.15
C GLU A 295 -4.60 21.69 13.43
N ALA A 296 -4.25 22.21 14.62
CA ALA A 296 -4.68 21.66 15.89
C ALA A 296 -6.21 21.79 16.08
N GLU A 297 -6.79 22.93 15.73
CA GLU A 297 -8.24 23.16 15.78
C GLU A 297 -8.98 22.30 14.76
N LEU A 298 -8.48 22.22 13.52
CA LEU A 298 -9.09 21.38 12.49
C LEU A 298 -9.07 19.90 12.91
N PHE A 299 -7.94 19.44 13.46
CA PHE A 299 -7.84 18.09 14.02
C PHE A 299 -8.88 17.88 15.13
N ALA A 300 -9.02 18.83 16.04
CA ALA A 300 -9.98 18.73 17.13
C ALA A 300 -11.44 18.73 16.70
N GLN A 301 -11.77 19.49 15.65
CA GLN A 301 -13.10 19.54 15.07
C GLN A 301 -13.48 18.20 14.40
N HIS A 302 -12.52 17.53 13.77
CA HIS A 302 -12.74 16.34 12.96
C HIS A 302 -12.27 15.01 13.58
N ILE A 303 -11.82 15.01 14.83
CA ILE A 303 -11.42 13.78 15.53
C ILE A 303 -12.56 12.75 15.66
N GLY A 304 -13.81 13.23 15.71
CA GLY A 304 -15.00 12.40 15.88
C GLY A 304 -15.56 11.85 14.57
N ASP A 305 -15.66 12.67 13.53
CA ASP A 305 -16.17 12.26 12.20
C ASP A 305 -15.10 11.62 11.32
N ARG A 306 -13.82 11.90 11.61
CA ARG A 306 -12.63 11.40 10.92
C ARG A 306 -12.62 11.72 9.44
N SER A 307 -13.23 12.84 9.09
CA SER A 307 -13.33 13.33 7.72
C SER A 307 -12.77 14.73 7.66
N LEU A 308 -11.83 14.97 6.75
CA LEU A 308 -11.21 16.28 6.60
C LEU A 308 -11.78 17.01 5.38
N PRO A 309 -12.23 18.27 5.53
CA PRO A 309 -12.70 19.06 4.41
C PRO A 309 -11.54 19.53 3.55
N ALA A 310 -11.77 19.66 2.23
CA ALA A 310 -10.80 20.34 1.37
C ALA A 310 -10.59 21.80 1.84
N PRO A 311 -9.36 22.31 1.84
CA PRO A 311 -8.16 21.75 1.24
C PRO A 311 -7.27 20.90 2.18
N ALA A 312 -7.73 20.52 3.38
CA ALA A 312 -6.90 19.76 4.31
C ALA A 312 -6.47 18.39 3.76
N MET A 313 -5.36 17.85 4.30
CA MET A 313 -4.77 16.59 3.84
C MET A 313 -5.59 15.39 4.29
N THR A 314 -6.46 14.89 3.41
CA THR A 314 -7.13 13.59 3.61
C THR A 314 -6.11 12.46 3.49
N ILE A 315 -6.40 11.29 4.08
CA ILE A 315 -5.53 10.10 3.94
C ILE A 315 -5.29 9.73 2.47
N ALA A 316 -6.32 9.86 1.62
CA ALA A 316 -6.17 9.60 0.19
C ALA A 316 -5.21 10.59 -0.50
N ASP A 317 -5.23 11.88 -0.09
CA ASP A 317 -4.26 12.86 -0.60
C ASP A 317 -2.84 12.56 -0.09
N THR A 318 -2.68 12.23 1.19
CA THR A 318 -1.39 11.81 1.79
C THR A 318 -0.78 10.62 1.04
N LEU A 319 -1.56 9.57 0.77
CA LEU A 319 -1.08 8.39 0.03
C LEU A 319 -0.67 8.76 -1.40
N GLY A 320 -1.48 9.55 -2.11
CA GLY A 320 -1.12 9.98 -3.44
C GLY A 320 0.10 10.91 -3.46
N ASN A 321 0.25 11.77 -2.44
CA ASN A 321 1.39 12.68 -2.30
C ASN A 321 2.68 11.86 -2.15
N LEU A 322 2.68 10.85 -1.28
CA LEU A 322 3.80 9.91 -1.14
C LEU A 322 4.06 9.09 -2.40
N GLU A 323 3.03 8.60 -3.09
CA GLU A 323 3.21 7.93 -4.38
C GLU A 323 3.89 8.83 -5.41
N THR A 324 3.54 10.12 -5.41
CA THR A 324 4.17 11.11 -6.31
C THR A 324 5.62 11.37 -5.92
N LEU A 325 5.92 11.45 -4.62
CA LEU A 325 7.28 11.62 -4.10
C LEU A 325 8.16 10.39 -4.41
N ASP A 326 7.64 9.18 -4.24
CA ASP A 326 8.35 7.93 -4.58
C ASP A 326 8.70 7.88 -6.07
N ARG A 327 7.75 8.25 -6.94
CA ARG A 327 8.00 8.34 -8.38
C ARG A 327 9.05 9.41 -8.72
N TRP A 328 9.07 10.54 -8.01
CA TRP A 328 10.06 11.60 -8.22
C TRP A 328 11.46 11.15 -7.80
N ARG A 329 11.60 10.58 -6.59
CA ARG A 329 12.87 10.01 -6.10
C ARG A 329 13.41 8.95 -7.06
N SER A 330 12.53 8.04 -7.51
CA SER A 330 12.89 7.02 -8.50
C SER A 330 13.35 7.62 -9.83
N ALA A 331 12.74 8.71 -10.30
CA ALA A 331 13.11 9.36 -11.55
C ALA A 331 14.53 9.97 -11.52
N ILE A 332 15.05 10.30 -10.33
CA ILE A 332 16.41 10.81 -10.15
C ILE A 332 17.39 9.76 -9.62
N GLY A 333 16.97 8.51 -9.48
CA GLY A 333 17.80 7.41 -8.98
C GLY A 333 18.11 7.44 -7.48
N MET A 334 17.25 8.07 -6.67
CA MET A 334 17.42 8.18 -5.22
C MET A 334 16.65 7.07 -4.48
N THR A 335 17.35 6.36 -3.59
CA THR A 335 16.82 5.34 -2.68
C THR A 335 17.46 5.54 -1.30
N TYR A 336 16.70 5.39 -0.22
CA TYR A 336 17.27 5.43 1.13
C TYR A 336 17.86 4.07 1.53
N PRO A 337 18.90 4.01 2.39
CA PRO A 337 19.42 2.74 2.87
C PRO A 337 18.38 1.89 3.62
N MET A 338 17.34 2.50 4.21
CA MET A 338 16.25 1.78 4.91
C MET A 338 15.29 1.09 3.93
N GLU A 339 15.38 1.41 2.65
CA GLU A 339 14.55 0.81 1.59
C GLU A 339 15.24 -0.37 0.90
N GLU A 340 16.52 -0.58 1.18
CA GLU A 340 17.29 -1.70 0.67
C GLU A 340 16.91 -3.00 1.40
N ALA A 341 16.75 -4.06 0.62
CA ALA A 341 16.47 -5.37 1.17
C ALA A 341 17.74 -5.93 1.85
N GLY A 342 17.67 -6.12 3.16
CA GLY A 342 18.76 -6.69 3.95
C GLY A 342 18.36 -6.89 5.41
N PRO A 343 19.26 -7.42 6.25
CA PRO A 343 19.01 -7.62 7.69
C PRO A 343 18.58 -6.34 8.43
N ASP A 344 19.01 -5.18 7.93
CA ASP A 344 18.72 -3.87 8.53
C ASP A 344 17.40 -3.25 8.03
N PHE A 345 16.68 -3.91 7.10
CA PHE A 345 15.40 -3.41 6.62
C PHE A 345 14.39 -3.32 7.77
N PRO A 346 13.76 -2.16 8.00
CA PRO A 346 12.99 -1.92 9.21
C PRO A 346 11.75 -2.82 9.27
N TYR A 347 11.54 -3.41 10.44
CA TYR A 347 10.26 -4.01 10.81
C TYR A 347 9.47 -2.96 11.61
N ILE A 348 8.49 -2.33 10.94
CA ILE A 348 7.75 -1.18 11.49
C ILE A 348 6.48 -1.59 12.23
N LEU A 349 6.01 -2.82 12.03
CA LEU A 349 4.83 -3.36 12.69
C LEU A 349 5.11 -3.74 14.15
N GLY A 350 6.31 -3.51 14.70
CA GLY A 350 6.58 -3.83 16.11
C GLY A 350 8.03 -3.58 16.53
N HIS A 351 8.48 -4.26 17.58
CA HIS A 351 9.86 -4.17 18.08
C HIS A 351 10.76 -5.29 17.56
N ALA A 352 10.17 -6.43 17.27
CA ALA A 352 10.76 -7.59 16.64
C ALA A 352 9.65 -8.31 15.89
N LEU A 353 10.00 -9.02 14.82
CA LEU A 353 9.05 -9.86 14.10
C LEU A 353 8.44 -10.87 15.09
N PRO A 354 7.12 -10.90 15.28
CA PRO A 354 6.50 -11.86 16.18
C PRO A 354 6.54 -13.26 15.54
N ASP A 355 6.23 -14.27 16.35
CA ASP A 355 5.90 -15.59 15.81
C ASP A 355 4.72 -15.46 14.84
N ARG A 356 4.68 -16.37 13.86
CA ARG A 356 3.56 -16.47 12.94
C ARG A 356 2.24 -16.58 13.70
N GLY A 357 1.26 -15.73 13.36
CA GLY A 357 -0.07 -15.76 13.98
C GLY A 357 -0.91 -16.98 13.60
N SER A 358 -2.19 -16.94 13.97
CA SER A 358 -3.14 -18.06 13.79
C SER A 358 -4.51 -17.64 13.25
N GLU A 359 -4.70 -16.38 12.85
CA GLU A 359 -5.95 -15.88 12.27
C GLU A 359 -6.26 -16.58 10.93
N ILE A 360 -5.24 -16.82 10.10
CA ILE A 360 -5.34 -17.59 8.86
C ILE A 360 -5.11 -19.07 9.18
N PRO A 361 -6.12 -19.95 9.04
CA PRO A 361 -5.96 -21.37 9.30
C PRO A 361 -5.08 -22.03 8.23
N THR A 362 -4.54 -23.19 8.57
CA THR A 362 -3.67 -23.97 7.67
C THR A 362 -4.32 -25.29 7.27
N GLY A 363 -3.98 -25.76 6.07
CA GLY A 363 -4.20 -27.13 5.62
C GLY A 363 -2.88 -27.84 5.29
N SER A 364 -2.97 -28.99 4.64
CA SER A 364 -1.82 -29.77 4.18
C SER A 364 -1.88 -29.94 2.67
N ILE A 365 -0.72 -29.88 2.02
CA ILE A 365 -0.53 -30.22 0.61
C ILE A 365 0.36 -31.46 0.58
N PRO A 366 0.05 -32.50 -0.24
CA PRO A 366 0.90 -33.68 -0.32
C PRO A 366 2.36 -33.35 -0.63
N PHE A 367 3.27 -34.10 0.00
CA PHE A 367 4.73 -33.95 -0.09
C PHE A 367 5.31 -32.69 0.57
N LEU A 368 4.50 -31.91 1.30
CA LEU A 368 4.98 -30.84 2.16
C LEU A 368 4.83 -31.21 3.64
N ASP A 369 5.93 -31.11 4.39
CA ASP A 369 5.92 -31.26 5.85
C ASP A 369 5.37 -30.01 6.55
N LYS A 370 5.41 -28.86 5.88
CA LYS A 370 4.97 -27.57 6.42
C LYS A 370 3.44 -27.44 6.29
N PRO A 371 2.76 -26.91 7.33
CA PRO A 371 1.37 -26.51 7.20
C PRO A 371 1.28 -25.34 6.20
N VAL A 372 0.22 -25.30 5.39
CA VAL A 372 0.04 -24.32 4.32
C VAL A 372 -1.16 -23.44 4.64
N ALA A 373 -0.98 -22.12 4.68
CA ALA A 373 -2.07 -21.17 4.88
C ALA A 373 -3.20 -21.38 3.85
N ARG A 374 -4.45 -21.40 4.33
CA ARG A 374 -5.65 -21.62 3.48
C ARG A 374 -5.89 -20.50 2.48
N LEU A 375 -5.28 -19.33 2.67
CA LEU A 375 -5.18 -18.28 1.66
C LEU A 375 -3.73 -18.22 1.20
N VAL A 376 -3.49 -18.12 -0.10
CA VAL A 376 -2.14 -18.01 -0.68
C VAL A 376 -1.92 -16.57 -1.14
N MET A 377 -0.81 -15.95 -0.74
CA MET A 377 -0.45 -14.59 -1.17
C MET A 377 0.09 -14.63 -2.60
N GLY A 378 -0.73 -14.20 -3.58
CA GLY A 378 -0.29 -13.99 -4.95
C GLY A 378 0.49 -12.69 -5.08
N THR A 379 1.68 -12.72 -5.70
CA THR A 379 2.59 -11.55 -5.73
C THR A 379 2.67 -10.85 -7.08
N SER A 380 1.85 -11.28 -8.04
CA SER A 380 1.69 -10.57 -9.29
C SER A 380 1.38 -9.09 -9.03
N GLY A 381 2.02 -8.19 -9.77
CA GLY A 381 1.88 -6.74 -9.56
C GLY A 381 2.79 -6.14 -8.46
N LYS A 382 3.35 -6.92 -7.52
CA LYS A 382 4.17 -6.40 -6.40
C LYS A 382 5.64 -6.12 -6.73
N SER A 383 5.98 -4.89 -7.16
CA SER A 383 7.27 -4.56 -7.84
C SER A 383 8.41 -4.03 -7.01
N SER A 384 8.13 -3.71 -5.76
CA SER A 384 9.01 -2.87 -4.96
C SER A 384 9.10 -3.49 -3.57
N PHE A 385 10.29 -3.95 -3.22
CA PHE A 385 10.57 -4.46 -1.88
C PHE A 385 10.09 -3.51 -0.77
N PRO A 386 10.51 -2.23 -0.72
CA PRO A 386 10.08 -1.33 0.35
C PRO A 386 8.56 -1.06 0.34
N ARG A 387 7.90 -1.18 -0.82
CA ARG A 387 6.44 -1.04 -0.90
C ARG A 387 5.69 -2.24 -0.32
N PHE A 388 6.17 -3.46 -0.54
CA PHE A 388 5.40 -4.69 -0.27
C PHE A 388 5.93 -5.54 0.89
N ALA A 389 7.13 -5.30 1.40
CA ALA A 389 7.66 -6.04 2.55
C ALA A 389 6.72 -5.93 3.77
N HIS A 390 6.14 -4.76 4.03
CA HIS A 390 5.20 -4.56 5.12
C HIS A 390 3.85 -5.27 4.92
N LEU A 391 3.44 -5.48 3.66
CA LEU A 391 2.27 -6.31 3.35
C LEU A 391 2.54 -7.78 3.65
N TYR A 392 3.75 -8.26 3.36
CA TYR A 392 4.16 -9.62 3.71
C TYR A 392 4.32 -9.79 5.22
N ASP A 393 4.87 -8.79 5.92
CA ASP A 393 4.92 -8.75 7.38
C ASP A 393 3.50 -8.88 7.98
N ASP A 394 2.54 -8.04 7.55
CA ASP A 394 1.15 -8.08 8.02
C ASP A 394 0.49 -9.45 7.73
N TYR A 395 0.64 -9.97 6.52
CA TYR A 395 0.10 -11.28 6.16
C TYR A 395 0.69 -12.41 7.03
N PHE A 396 1.99 -12.36 7.33
CA PHE A 396 2.66 -13.34 8.18
C PHE A 396 2.20 -13.27 9.64
N GLU A 397 2.07 -12.06 10.19
CA GLU A 397 1.56 -11.83 11.55
C GLU A 397 0.14 -12.37 11.76
N ARG A 398 -0.65 -12.44 10.70
CA ARG A 398 -2.00 -13.03 10.74
C ARG A 398 -2.01 -14.54 10.60
N GLY A 399 -0.85 -15.18 10.37
CA GLY A 399 -0.75 -16.63 10.20
C GLY A 399 -0.54 -17.08 8.76
N GLY A 400 -0.52 -16.15 7.81
CA GLY A 400 -0.18 -16.42 6.42
C GLY A 400 1.23 -16.95 6.29
N ASN A 401 1.42 -17.97 5.45
CA ASN A 401 2.77 -18.50 5.19
C ASN A 401 2.95 -19.05 3.77
N ALA A 402 1.93 -19.03 2.92
CA ALA A 402 2.00 -19.52 1.56
C ALA A 402 2.03 -18.35 0.56
N PHE A 403 2.97 -18.40 -0.39
CA PHE A 403 3.18 -17.37 -1.42
C PHE A 403 3.26 -18.00 -2.81
N ASP A 404 2.60 -17.39 -3.80
CA ASP A 404 2.67 -17.78 -5.22
C ASP A 404 3.26 -16.61 -6.03
N ASP A 405 4.52 -16.75 -6.47
CA ASP A 405 5.25 -15.64 -7.11
C ASP A 405 5.08 -15.56 -8.63
N GLY A 406 5.27 -16.67 -9.33
CA GLY A 406 5.27 -16.68 -10.80
C GLY A 406 6.36 -15.79 -11.41
N SER A 407 7.61 -15.92 -10.93
CA SER A 407 8.77 -15.12 -11.36
C SER A 407 8.98 -15.12 -12.88
N ILE A 408 8.63 -16.22 -13.54
CA ILE A 408 8.65 -16.37 -15.01
C ILE A 408 7.83 -15.31 -15.76
N TYR A 409 6.74 -14.79 -15.17
CA TYR A 409 5.91 -13.72 -15.78
C TYR A 409 6.71 -12.46 -16.07
N ARG A 410 7.82 -12.30 -15.34
CA ARG A 410 8.63 -11.10 -15.27
C ARG A 410 10.06 -11.37 -15.74
N ARG A 411 10.26 -12.49 -16.46
CA ARG A 411 11.56 -12.95 -16.98
C ARG A 411 12.62 -13.04 -15.88
N TRP A 412 12.24 -13.45 -14.67
CA TRP A 412 13.12 -13.68 -13.50
C TRP A 412 13.94 -12.48 -13.00
N ASN A 413 13.99 -11.36 -13.73
CA ASN A 413 15.16 -10.47 -13.66
C ASN A 413 14.87 -8.97 -13.64
N GLN A 414 13.78 -8.50 -12.99
CA GLN A 414 13.50 -7.04 -12.92
C GLN A 414 12.87 -6.51 -11.60
N ARG A 415 12.90 -7.23 -10.47
CA ARG A 415 12.37 -6.69 -9.20
C ARG A 415 13.28 -6.94 -8.00
N LEU A 416 13.51 -5.88 -7.24
CA LEU A 416 13.64 -5.94 -5.79
C LEU A 416 12.23 -6.20 -5.24
N GLY A 417 12.01 -7.21 -4.40
CA GLY A 417 10.69 -7.42 -3.76
C GLY A 417 10.10 -8.82 -3.79
N THR A 418 10.87 -9.86 -4.14
CA THR A 418 10.35 -11.24 -4.16
C THR A 418 10.02 -11.73 -2.75
N PRO A 419 9.05 -12.65 -2.58
CA PRO A 419 8.78 -13.27 -1.29
C PRO A 419 10.01 -13.94 -0.69
N GLY A 420 10.84 -14.60 -1.51
CA GLY A 420 12.06 -15.23 -1.02
C GLY A 420 13.08 -14.22 -0.47
N GLN A 421 13.25 -13.07 -1.13
CA GLN A 421 14.06 -11.96 -0.60
C GLN A 421 13.53 -11.46 0.74
N TRP A 422 12.20 -11.31 0.88
CA TRP A 422 11.57 -10.94 2.14
C TRP A 422 11.77 -12.00 3.23
N MET A 423 11.58 -13.28 2.91
CA MET A 423 11.80 -14.40 3.84
C MET A 423 13.24 -14.43 4.36
N LYS A 424 14.21 -14.15 3.49
CA LYS A 424 15.63 -14.05 3.85
C LYS A 424 15.90 -12.83 4.74
N THR A 425 15.37 -11.67 4.39
CA THR A 425 15.45 -10.44 5.20
C THR A 425 14.87 -10.64 6.60
N ARG A 426 13.75 -11.36 6.72
CA ARG A 426 13.07 -11.61 8.00
C ARG A 426 13.56 -12.86 8.73
N GLY A 427 14.36 -13.71 8.10
CA GLY A 427 14.82 -14.98 8.69
C GLY A 427 13.71 -16.02 8.87
N VAL A 428 12.67 -16.02 8.02
CA VAL A 428 11.46 -16.85 8.15
C VAL A 428 11.27 -17.89 7.05
N ARG A 429 12.30 -18.15 6.21
CA ARG A 429 12.21 -19.08 5.07
C ARG A 429 11.65 -20.46 5.45
N GLU A 430 12.07 -20.99 6.59
CA GLU A 430 11.64 -22.32 7.06
C GLU A 430 10.21 -22.35 7.61
N GLN A 431 9.64 -21.20 7.95
CA GLN A 431 8.25 -21.07 8.39
C GLN A 431 7.28 -20.88 7.21
N CYS A 432 7.81 -20.56 6.02
CA CYS A 432 7.06 -20.23 4.83
C CYS A 432 7.08 -21.33 3.76
N VAL A 433 6.02 -21.34 2.96
CA VAL A 433 5.80 -22.15 1.77
C VAL A 433 5.90 -21.23 0.56
N LEU A 434 6.93 -21.43 -0.25
CA LEU A 434 7.17 -20.66 -1.47
C LEU A 434 6.83 -21.51 -2.69
N LEU A 435 5.81 -21.07 -3.43
CA LEU A 435 5.45 -21.61 -4.73
C LEU A 435 5.96 -20.68 -5.83
N ASP A 436 6.53 -21.26 -6.87
CA ASP A 436 6.86 -20.53 -8.09
C ASP A 436 6.48 -21.33 -9.34
N LYS A 437 6.55 -20.68 -10.50
CA LYS A 437 6.10 -21.22 -11.77
C LYS A 437 7.20 -21.24 -12.82
N GLY A 438 7.19 -22.29 -13.64
CA GLY A 438 8.04 -22.43 -14.83
C GLY A 438 7.27 -22.96 -16.04
N ALA A 439 7.95 -23.23 -17.15
CA ALA A 439 7.41 -23.69 -18.43
C ALA A 439 6.25 -22.81 -18.96
N HIS A 440 6.52 -21.53 -19.19
CA HIS A 440 5.55 -20.58 -19.71
C HIS A 440 5.57 -20.46 -21.24
N HIS A 441 4.39 -20.24 -21.83
CA HIS A 441 4.24 -19.99 -23.26
C HIS A 441 5.09 -18.79 -23.74
N PRO A 442 5.74 -18.87 -24.91
CA PRO A 442 5.71 -19.97 -25.89
C PRO A 442 6.74 -21.08 -25.64
N LYS A 443 7.54 -21.00 -24.58
CA LYS A 443 8.68 -21.89 -24.32
C LYS A 443 8.35 -23.03 -23.35
N THR A 444 7.20 -23.65 -23.51
CA THR A 444 6.78 -24.79 -22.68
C THR A 444 7.43 -26.08 -23.18
N ARG A 445 8.68 -26.32 -22.79
CA ARG A 445 9.47 -27.50 -23.21
C ARG A 445 10.29 -28.08 -22.05
N PRO A 446 10.35 -29.41 -21.86
CA PRO A 446 11.03 -30.03 -20.72
C PRO A 446 12.50 -29.62 -20.57
N GLU A 447 13.24 -29.51 -21.68
CA GLU A 447 14.68 -29.24 -21.68
C GLU A 447 15.08 -27.86 -21.16
N LEU A 448 14.12 -26.93 -21.03
CA LEU A 448 14.37 -25.59 -20.48
C LEU A 448 14.06 -25.48 -18.99
N MET A 449 13.27 -26.42 -18.43
CA MET A 449 12.64 -26.21 -17.13
C MET A 449 13.64 -26.18 -15.96
N MET A 450 14.76 -26.91 -16.06
CA MET A 450 15.81 -26.87 -15.04
C MET A 450 16.49 -25.50 -14.99
N GLU A 451 16.83 -24.92 -16.15
CA GLU A 451 17.41 -23.56 -16.23
C GLU A 451 16.42 -22.51 -15.70
N GLU A 452 15.14 -22.63 -16.05
CA GLU A 452 14.08 -21.73 -15.54
C GLU A 452 13.89 -21.84 -14.02
N LEU A 453 14.04 -23.04 -13.45
CA LEU A 453 14.02 -23.25 -12.00
C LEU A 453 15.24 -22.61 -11.34
N GLU A 454 16.44 -22.79 -11.88
CA GLU A 454 17.67 -22.16 -11.36
C GLU A 454 17.55 -20.64 -11.32
N GLN A 455 16.99 -20.03 -12.38
CA GLN A 455 16.70 -18.59 -12.43
C GLN A 455 15.66 -18.16 -11.38
N SER A 456 14.64 -18.99 -11.13
CA SER A 456 13.67 -18.75 -10.05
C SER A 456 14.33 -18.79 -8.68
N LEU A 457 15.15 -19.81 -8.39
CA LEU A 457 15.87 -19.95 -7.12
C LEU A 457 16.81 -18.76 -6.85
N GLU A 458 17.55 -18.30 -7.88
CA GLU A 458 18.40 -17.11 -7.80
C GLU A 458 17.58 -15.85 -7.48
N SER A 459 16.48 -15.62 -8.21
CA SER A 459 15.57 -14.48 -8.02
C SER A 459 14.90 -14.46 -6.64
N GLN A 460 14.53 -15.64 -6.14
CA GLN A 460 13.96 -15.83 -4.80
C GLN A 460 15.04 -15.82 -3.69
N GLN A 461 16.33 -15.89 -4.04
CA GLN A 461 17.44 -16.01 -3.08
C GLN A 461 17.28 -17.19 -2.12
N THR A 462 16.90 -18.36 -2.65
CA THR A 462 16.70 -19.58 -1.87
C THR A 462 17.20 -20.81 -2.65
N ASP A 463 17.58 -21.87 -1.93
CA ASP A 463 18.14 -23.08 -2.55
C ASP A 463 17.05 -24.10 -2.95
N TYR A 464 15.79 -23.88 -2.57
CA TYR A 464 14.67 -24.75 -2.90
C TYR A 464 13.32 -24.04 -2.96
N LEU A 465 12.41 -24.57 -3.77
CA LEU A 465 10.98 -24.24 -3.74
C LEU A 465 10.22 -25.30 -2.95
N ASP A 466 9.24 -24.86 -2.16
CA ASP A 466 8.30 -25.80 -1.56
C ASP A 466 7.41 -26.38 -2.67
N GLY A 467 6.91 -25.53 -3.59
CA GLY A 467 6.11 -25.99 -4.72
C GLY A 467 6.57 -25.45 -6.08
N TYR A 468 6.67 -26.32 -7.08
CA TYR A 468 6.86 -25.93 -8.48
C TYR A 468 5.60 -26.18 -9.28
N VAL A 469 5.04 -25.14 -9.91
CA VAL A 469 3.81 -25.24 -10.70
C VAL A 469 4.08 -24.89 -12.15
N MET A 470 4.01 -25.88 -13.03
CA MET A 470 4.16 -25.67 -14.47
C MET A 470 3.01 -24.79 -15.00
N HIS A 471 3.33 -23.68 -15.65
CA HIS A 471 2.37 -22.60 -15.87
C HIS A 471 1.38 -22.82 -17.03
N ARG A 472 1.80 -23.56 -18.07
CA ARG A 472 0.99 -23.89 -19.24
C ARG A 472 1.26 -25.33 -19.67
N ASP A 473 0.29 -25.98 -20.29
CA ASP A 473 0.49 -27.27 -20.98
C ASP A 473 1.12 -27.04 -22.37
N ASN A 474 1.78 -28.09 -22.86
CA ASN A 474 2.12 -28.25 -24.27
C ASN A 474 1.65 -29.65 -24.71
N PRO A 475 0.44 -29.74 -25.30
CA PRO A 475 -0.16 -31.02 -25.69
C PRO A 475 0.62 -31.79 -26.76
N ALA A 476 1.60 -31.16 -27.44
CA ALA A 476 2.42 -31.81 -28.44
C ALA A 476 3.54 -32.70 -27.84
N ILE A 477 3.79 -32.58 -26.54
CA ILE A 477 4.82 -33.33 -25.80
C ILE A 477 4.10 -34.26 -24.82
N PRO A 478 4.45 -35.55 -24.65
CA PRO A 478 3.85 -36.44 -23.65
C PRO A 478 3.94 -35.89 -22.21
N ALA A 479 2.94 -36.14 -21.36
CA ALA A 479 2.93 -35.60 -19.99
C ALA A 479 4.12 -36.15 -19.17
N GLY A 480 4.48 -37.40 -19.43
CA GLY A 480 5.58 -38.10 -18.79
C GLY A 480 6.94 -37.43 -18.97
N GLU A 481 7.18 -36.73 -20.08
CA GLU A 481 8.45 -36.00 -20.29
C GLU A 481 8.60 -34.86 -19.29
N PHE A 482 7.52 -34.10 -19.05
CA PHE A 482 7.50 -33.07 -18.01
C PHE A 482 7.64 -33.66 -16.61
N VAL A 483 6.91 -34.73 -16.32
CA VAL A 483 6.97 -35.42 -15.02
C VAL A 483 8.38 -35.93 -14.72
N THR A 484 9.08 -36.45 -15.72
CA THR A 484 10.45 -36.95 -15.58
C THR A 484 11.39 -35.83 -15.15
N ILE A 485 11.40 -34.71 -15.88
CA ILE A 485 12.28 -33.57 -15.56
C ILE A 485 11.95 -32.95 -14.20
N ILE A 486 10.67 -32.82 -13.84
CA ILE A 486 10.30 -32.30 -12.51
C ILE A 486 10.75 -33.26 -11.40
N ASN A 487 10.66 -34.58 -11.61
CA ASN A 487 11.16 -35.55 -10.63
C ASN A 487 12.68 -35.56 -10.48
N GLU A 488 13.43 -35.16 -11.51
CA GLU A 488 14.86 -34.88 -11.35
C GLU A 488 15.08 -33.69 -10.39
N MET A 489 14.27 -32.63 -10.47
CA MET A 489 14.32 -31.50 -9.54
C MET A 489 13.97 -31.92 -8.11
N VAL A 490 12.97 -32.78 -7.94
CA VAL A 490 12.59 -33.36 -6.64
C VAL A 490 13.73 -34.21 -6.08
N THR A 491 14.32 -35.09 -6.88
CA THR A 491 15.44 -35.96 -6.48
C THR A 491 16.67 -35.16 -6.08
N LYS A 492 16.94 -34.04 -6.76
CA LYS A 492 18.01 -33.08 -6.40
C LYS A 492 17.70 -32.25 -5.16
N GLY A 493 16.49 -32.33 -4.60
CA GLY A 493 16.08 -31.53 -3.45
C GLY A 493 15.83 -30.06 -3.77
N LEU A 494 15.63 -29.69 -5.04
CA LEU A 494 15.33 -28.31 -5.45
C LEU A 494 13.83 -27.98 -5.35
N VAL A 495 12.97 -29.00 -5.39
CA VAL A 495 11.51 -28.90 -5.31
C VAL A 495 11.00 -29.95 -4.31
N ARG A 496 10.02 -29.61 -3.46
CA ARG A 496 9.39 -30.57 -2.53
C ARG A 496 8.13 -31.19 -3.12
N THR A 497 7.21 -30.34 -3.59
CA THR A 497 5.98 -30.76 -4.26
C THR A 497 5.84 -30.08 -5.62
N TYR A 498 5.01 -30.62 -6.50
CA TYR A 498 4.79 -30.01 -7.80
C TYR A 498 3.37 -30.20 -8.30
N GLY A 499 3.03 -29.42 -9.32
CA GLY A 499 1.77 -29.54 -10.01
C GLY A 499 1.72 -28.76 -11.31
N PHE A 500 0.51 -28.64 -11.83
CA PHE A 500 0.27 -28.10 -13.16
C PHE A 500 -0.79 -27.01 -13.13
N SER A 501 -0.63 -25.98 -13.95
CA SER A 501 -1.56 -24.86 -14.10
C SER A 501 -2.07 -24.82 -15.53
N ASN A 502 -3.38 -24.66 -15.69
CA ASN A 502 -4.07 -24.68 -16.98
C ASN A 502 -3.94 -26.02 -17.72
N TRP A 503 -4.04 -27.11 -16.97
CA TRP A 503 -4.10 -28.49 -17.50
C TRP A 503 -5.52 -29.04 -17.37
N THR A 504 -5.92 -29.91 -18.28
CA THR A 504 -7.17 -30.67 -18.15
C THR A 504 -6.98 -31.81 -17.16
N VAL A 505 -8.07 -32.31 -16.58
CA VAL A 505 -8.02 -33.47 -15.68
C VAL A 505 -7.55 -34.75 -16.37
N ASP A 506 -7.84 -34.92 -17.67
CA ASP A 506 -7.34 -36.05 -18.46
C ASP A 506 -5.82 -36.04 -18.57
N ARG A 507 -5.28 -34.85 -18.83
CA ARG A 507 -3.85 -34.63 -18.96
C ARG A 507 -3.13 -34.82 -17.62
N LEU A 508 -3.76 -34.39 -16.54
CA LEU A 508 -3.28 -34.60 -15.18
C LEU A 508 -3.29 -36.09 -14.79
N GLU A 509 -4.32 -36.84 -15.18
CA GLU A 509 -4.39 -38.28 -14.94
C GLU A 509 -3.29 -39.02 -15.72
N GLU A 510 -2.99 -38.63 -16.97
CA GLU A 510 -1.84 -39.15 -17.73
C GLU A 510 -0.53 -38.94 -16.96
N ALA A 511 -0.31 -37.74 -16.39
CA ALA A 511 0.87 -37.43 -15.60
C ALA A 511 0.96 -38.27 -14.32
N ILE A 512 -0.15 -38.45 -13.60
CA ILE A 512 -0.24 -39.26 -12.38
C ILE A 512 0.10 -40.73 -12.71
N GLN A 513 -0.55 -41.31 -13.72
CA GLN A 513 -0.32 -42.69 -14.12
C GLN A 513 1.12 -42.93 -14.55
N TYR A 514 1.72 -42.00 -15.30
CA TYR A 514 3.12 -42.09 -15.69
C TYR A 514 4.04 -42.06 -14.46
N ALA A 515 3.79 -41.17 -13.50
CA ALA A 515 4.60 -41.10 -12.28
C ALA A 515 4.54 -42.42 -11.49
N GLU A 516 3.33 -42.95 -11.26
CA GLU A 516 3.11 -44.20 -10.55
C GLU A 516 3.79 -45.40 -11.22
N GLN A 517 3.64 -45.53 -12.54
CA GLN A 517 4.24 -46.62 -13.32
C GLN A 517 5.77 -46.62 -13.30
N ASN A 518 6.38 -45.44 -13.12
CA ASN A 518 7.83 -45.27 -13.12
C ASN A 518 8.41 -45.09 -11.70
N GLY A 519 7.60 -45.24 -10.64
CA GLY A 519 8.07 -45.09 -9.25
C GLY A 519 8.52 -43.66 -8.91
N LEU A 520 7.98 -42.67 -9.61
CA LEU A 520 8.25 -41.24 -9.43
C LEU A 520 7.20 -40.62 -8.49
N GLN A 521 7.52 -39.48 -7.89
CA GLN A 521 6.55 -38.70 -7.12
C GLN A 521 5.44 -38.20 -8.07
N PRO A 522 4.15 -38.46 -7.80
CA PRO A 522 3.05 -37.92 -8.61
C PRO A 522 2.81 -36.43 -8.33
N PRO A 523 2.17 -35.70 -9.25
CA PRO A 523 1.78 -34.31 -9.01
C PRO A 523 0.75 -34.24 -7.88
N ALA A 524 0.78 -33.16 -7.10
CA ALA A 524 -0.09 -32.96 -5.94
C ALA A 524 -1.05 -31.79 -6.07
N LEU A 525 -0.87 -30.95 -7.10
CA LEU A 525 -1.52 -29.63 -7.22
C LEU A 525 -2.05 -29.37 -8.63
N LEU A 526 -3.25 -28.81 -8.71
CA LEU A 526 -3.81 -28.21 -9.92
C LEU A 526 -4.03 -26.72 -9.67
N SER A 527 -3.52 -25.86 -10.53
CA SER A 527 -3.70 -24.40 -10.43
C SER A 527 -4.48 -23.85 -11.63
N ASN A 528 -5.75 -24.25 -11.70
CA ASN A 528 -6.73 -23.72 -12.66
C ASN A 528 -7.58 -22.63 -12.00
N HIS A 529 -8.20 -21.77 -12.79
CA HIS A 529 -9.11 -20.73 -12.27
C HIS A 529 -10.30 -21.33 -11.55
N LEU A 530 -10.67 -20.78 -10.40
CA LEU A 530 -11.98 -21.03 -9.78
C LEU A 530 -12.40 -19.81 -8.98
N SER A 531 -13.56 -19.25 -9.31
CA SER A 531 -14.23 -18.21 -8.54
C SER A 531 -15.74 -18.33 -8.68
N LEU A 532 -16.49 -17.73 -7.77
CA LEU A 532 -17.96 -17.74 -7.83
C LEU A 532 -18.48 -17.13 -9.14
N ALA A 533 -17.96 -15.97 -9.54
CA ALA A 533 -18.18 -15.47 -10.90
C ALA A 533 -17.37 -16.34 -11.86
N ARG A 534 -18.03 -16.98 -12.82
CA ARG A 534 -17.37 -17.85 -13.79
C ARG A 534 -16.53 -17.02 -14.75
N LEU A 535 -15.36 -17.53 -15.11
CA LEU A 535 -14.57 -16.96 -16.19
C LEU A 535 -15.26 -17.29 -17.52
N VAL A 536 -15.99 -16.30 -18.05
CA VAL A 536 -16.79 -16.43 -19.29
C VAL A 536 -15.87 -16.51 -20.50
N ASN A 537 -14.86 -15.64 -20.53
CA ASN A 537 -13.81 -15.68 -21.54
C ASN A 537 -12.45 -15.73 -20.84
N PRO A 538 -11.51 -16.59 -21.29
CA PRO A 538 -10.15 -16.56 -20.78
C PRO A 538 -9.53 -15.16 -20.94
N ILE A 539 -9.06 -14.57 -19.83
CA ILE A 539 -8.38 -13.25 -19.84
C ILE A 539 -7.03 -13.36 -20.54
N TRP A 540 -6.42 -14.54 -20.48
CA TRP A 540 -5.17 -14.89 -21.15
C TRP A 540 -5.35 -16.18 -21.94
N GLU A 541 -4.69 -16.25 -23.08
CA GLU A 541 -4.73 -17.43 -23.95
C GLU A 541 -4.24 -18.69 -23.21
N GLY A 542 -4.92 -19.81 -23.47
CA GLY A 542 -4.61 -21.11 -22.87
C GLY A 542 -4.96 -21.24 -21.39
N CYS A 543 -5.66 -20.27 -20.78
CA CYS A 543 -6.13 -20.40 -19.40
C CYS A 543 -7.35 -21.31 -19.29
N LEU A 544 -7.36 -22.20 -18.29
CA LEU A 544 -8.46 -23.11 -18.00
C LEU A 544 -9.07 -22.80 -16.63
N ALA A 545 -10.38 -23.01 -16.53
CA ALA A 545 -11.12 -22.96 -15.27
C ALA A 545 -11.48 -24.37 -14.79
N ALA A 546 -11.53 -24.55 -13.47
CA ALA A 546 -12.01 -25.74 -12.78
C ALA A 546 -13.49 -25.62 -12.37
N SER A 547 -14.25 -24.75 -13.05
CA SER A 547 -15.65 -24.48 -12.72
C SER A 547 -16.63 -25.45 -13.37
N ASP A 548 -16.19 -26.22 -14.37
CA ASP A 548 -17.00 -27.23 -15.02
C ASP A 548 -17.25 -28.44 -14.11
N ARG A 549 -18.37 -29.12 -14.35
CA ARG A 549 -18.84 -30.24 -13.53
C ARG A 549 -17.81 -31.38 -13.47
N ARG A 550 -17.25 -31.75 -14.62
CA ARG A 550 -16.33 -32.88 -14.74
C ARG A 550 -15.06 -32.65 -13.91
N THR A 551 -14.48 -31.45 -13.99
CA THR A 551 -13.29 -31.10 -13.20
C THR A 551 -13.60 -31.08 -11.70
N LYS A 552 -14.73 -30.50 -11.27
CA LYS A 552 -15.14 -30.50 -9.86
C LYS A 552 -15.35 -31.91 -9.31
N GLU A 553 -16.04 -32.78 -10.05
CA GLU A 553 -16.26 -34.17 -9.67
C GLU A 553 -14.94 -34.93 -9.54
N TRP A 554 -14.03 -34.80 -10.51
CA TRP A 554 -12.71 -35.42 -10.45
C TRP A 554 -11.87 -34.94 -9.25
N LEU A 555 -11.85 -33.63 -8.98
CA LEU A 555 -11.15 -33.06 -7.83
C LEU A 555 -11.69 -33.61 -6.49
N ALA A 556 -13.01 -33.76 -6.37
CA ALA A 556 -13.66 -34.32 -5.20
C ALA A 556 -13.36 -35.82 -5.04
N GLU A 557 -13.53 -36.61 -6.10
CA GLU A 557 -13.31 -38.06 -6.09
C GLU A 557 -11.86 -38.42 -5.74
N LYS A 558 -10.89 -37.67 -6.27
CA LYS A 558 -9.45 -37.88 -6.00
C LYS A 558 -8.98 -37.18 -4.72
N ASN A 559 -9.81 -36.34 -4.10
CA ASN A 559 -9.43 -35.41 -3.02
C ASN A 559 -8.16 -34.60 -3.40
N PHE A 560 -8.10 -34.12 -4.64
CA PHE A 560 -6.91 -33.51 -5.22
C PHE A 560 -6.85 -32.01 -4.90
N THR A 561 -5.65 -31.49 -4.64
CA THR A 561 -5.49 -30.10 -4.19
C THR A 561 -5.65 -29.12 -5.35
N LEU A 562 -6.54 -28.13 -5.19
CA LEU A 562 -6.70 -27.01 -6.10
C LEU A 562 -6.08 -25.74 -5.49
N LEU A 563 -5.20 -25.06 -6.24
CA LEU A 563 -4.68 -23.73 -5.92
C LEU A 563 -5.23 -22.73 -6.96
N PRO A 564 -6.46 -22.23 -6.78
CA PRO A 564 -7.09 -21.43 -7.80
C PRO A 564 -6.51 -20.01 -7.87
N TRP A 565 -6.24 -19.56 -9.09
CA TRP A 565 -5.83 -18.18 -9.37
C TRP A 565 -7.04 -17.30 -9.67
N ALA A 566 -6.91 -15.99 -9.40
CA ALA A 566 -8.00 -15.02 -9.46
C ALA A 566 -9.28 -15.47 -8.74
N SER A 567 -9.11 -16.04 -7.54
CA SER A 567 -10.20 -16.66 -6.74
C SER A 567 -11.31 -15.69 -6.34
N GLN A 568 -11.02 -14.38 -6.36
CA GLN A 568 -11.97 -13.29 -6.10
C GLN A 568 -12.42 -12.57 -7.39
N ALA A 569 -12.27 -13.22 -8.55
CA ALA A 569 -12.71 -12.73 -9.86
C ALA A 569 -12.23 -11.30 -10.19
N ASN A 570 -10.97 -10.98 -9.86
CA ASN A 570 -10.38 -9.64 -10.04
C ASN A 570 -11.18 -8.48 -9.42
N GLY A 571 -11.91 -8.74 -8.32
CA GLY A 571 -12.74 -7.75 -7.65
C GLY A 571 -14.14 -7.58 -8.25
N PHE A 572 -14.66 -8.57 -8.98
CA PHE A 572 -16.04 -8.53 -9.50
C PHE A 572 -17.13 -8.43 -8.42
N PHE A 573 -16.84 -8.79 -7.17
CA PHE A 573 -17.76 -8.63 -6.04
C PHE A 573 -17.46 -7.38 -5.19
N THR A 574 -16.82 -6.38 -5.79
CA THR A 574 -16.61 -5.04 -5.20
C THR A 574 -17.17 -3.96 -6.13
N GLU A 575 -17.13 -2.71 -5.66
CA GLU A 575 -17.51 -1.49 -6.39
C GLU A 575 -16.81 -1.34 -7.75
N ARG A 576 -15.68 -2.03 -7.98
CA ARG A 576 -14.97 -2.07 -9.27
C ARG A 576 -15.82 -2.53 -10.45
N SER A 577 -16.93 -3.21 -10.18
CA SER A 577 -17.87 -3.71 -11.18
C SER A 577 -19.26 -3.08 -11.09
N ASP A 578 -19.46 -2.13 -10.17
CA ASP A 578 -20.70 -1.35 -9.99
C ASP A 578 -20.69 -0.05 -10.83
N VAL A 579 -19.69 0.12 -11.68
CA VAL A 579 -19.57 1.23 -12.64
C VAL A 579 -19.95 0.79 -14.06
N PRO A 580 -20.29 1.73 -14.97
CA PRO A 580 -20.52 1.41 -16.37
C PRO A 580 -19.34 0.64 -16.98
N ALA A 581 -19.63 -0.26 -17.93
CA ALA A 581 -18.60 -1.10 -18.57
C ALA A 581 -17.48 -0.29 -19.26
N SER A 582 -17.76 0.95 -19.67
CA SER A 582 -16.79 1.90 -20.23
C SER A 582 -15.76 2.39 -19.21
N GLU A 583 -16.07 2.30 -17.91
CA GLU A 583 -15.26 2.79 -16.80
C GLU A 583 -14.64 1.63 -15.99
N ALA A 584 -15.21 0.43 -16.09
CA ALA A 584 -14.72 -0.76 -15.42
C ALA A 584 -13.36 -1.26 -15.98
N PRO A 585 -12.54 -1.96 -15.17
CA PRO A 585 -11.31 -2.58 -15.65
C PRO A 585 -11.57 -3.53 -16.83
N LYS A 586 -10.82 -3.35 -17.93
CA LYS A 586 -11.04 -4.11 -19.19
C LYS A 586 -11.01 -5.63 -19.00
N ASN A 587 -10.12 -6.14 -18.14
CA ASN A 587 -10.02 -7.55 -17.83
C ASN A 587 -11.24 -8.10 -17.07
N LEU A 588 -11.88 -7.26 -16.25
CA LEU A 588 -13.07 -7.60 -15.50
C LEU A 588 -14.27 -7.70 -16.46
N VAL A 589 -14.43 -6.71 -17.33
CA VAL A 589 -15.45 -6.71 -18.39
C VAL A 589 -15.29 -7.92 -19.31
N ALA A 590 -14.08 -8.13 -19.86
CA ALA A 590 -13.83 -9.21 -20.81
C ALA A 590 -13.99 -10.61 -20.17
N GLY A 591 -13.55 -10.77 -18.92
CA GLY A 591 -13.49 -12.07 -18.27
C GLY A 591 -14.77 -12.50 -17.56
N TYR A 592 -15.54 -11.57 -16.97
CA TYR A 592 -16.59 -11.93 -16.01
C TYR A 592 -17.97 -11.32 -16.28
N TYR A 593 -18.13 -10.37 -17.20
CA TYR A 593 -19.45 -9.81 -17.47
C TYR A 593 -20.34 -10.80 -18.23
N SER A 594 -21.39 -11.27 -17.56
CA SER A 594 -22.48 -12.08 -18.12
C SER A 594 -23.71 -11.95 -17.24
N GLU A 595 -24.91 -12.19 -17.80
CA GLU A 595 -26.17 -12.19 -17.03
C GLU A 595 -26.09 -13.11 -15.82
N ASP A 596 -25.63 -14.34 -16.02
CA ASP A 596 -25.41 -15.31 -14.95
C ASP A 596 -24.50 -14.79 -13.83
N ASN A 597 -23.38 -14.14 -14.16
CA ASN A 597 -22.47 -13.64 -13.13
C ASN A 597 -23.05 -12.45 -12.37
N PHE A 598 -23.83 -11.59 -13.04
CA PHE A 598 -24.57 -10.54 -12.35
C PHE A 598 -25.67 -11.11 -11.43
N GLU A 599 -26.31 -12.22 -11.80
CA GLU A 599 -27.22 -12.92 -10.90
C GLU A 599 -26.46 -13.55 -9.71
N ARG A 600 -25.30 -14.17 -9.93
CA ARG A 600 -24.42 -14.62 -8.82
C ARG A 600 -24.02 -13.46 -7.92
N LYS A 601 -23.74 -12.28 -8.49
CA LYS A 601 -23.44 -11.06 -7.74
C LYS A 601 -24.63 -10.63 -6.89
N ARG A 602 -25.85 -10.60 -7.44
CA ARG A 602 -27.07 -10.28 -6.71
C ARG A 602 -27.27 -11.24 -5.52
N ARG A 603 -27.18 -12.55 -5.75
CA ARG A 603 -27.29 -13.59 -4.70
C ARG A 603 -26.21 -13.44 -3.62
N CYS A 604 -24.98 -13.14 -4.04
CA CYS A 604 -23.86 -12.89 -3.14
C CYS A 604 -24.10 -11.66 -2.25
N TYR A 605 -24.59 -10.56 -2.81
CA TYR A 605 -24.93 -9.35 -2.04
C TYR A 605 -26.10 -9.59 -1.08
N GLU A 606 -27.11 -10.34 -1.50
CA GLU A 606 -28.24 -10.73 -0.65
C GLU A 606 -27.76 -11.51 0.58
N LEU A 607 -26.97 -12.57 0.38
CA LEU A 607 -26.44 -13.37 1.48
C LEU A 607 -25.47 -12.57 2.36
N ALA A 608 -24.63 -11.72 1.76
CA ALA A 608 -23.72 -10.85 2.49
C ALA A 608 -24.48 -9.90 3.43
N GLY A 609 -25.60 -9.32 2.96
CA GLY A 609 -26.49 -8.48 3.77
C GLY A 609 -27.12 -9.25 4.94
N GLN A 610 -27.54 -10.50 4.72
CA GLN A 610 -28.08 -11.38 5.77
C GLN A 610 -27.03 -11.76 6.83
N ARG A 611 -25.75 -11.84 6.43
CA ARG A 611 -24.63 -12.26 7.29
C ARG A 611 -23.82 -11.08 7.86
N ASN A 612 -24.15 -9.85 7.49
CA ASN A 612 -23.42 -8.63 7.86
C ASN A 612 -21.91 -8.71 7.55
N VAL A 613 -21.59 -9.14 6.33
CA VAL A 613 -20.22 -9.23 5.79
C VAL A 613 -20.16 -8.56 4.41
N HIS A 614 -18.97 -8.39 3.85
CA HIS A 614 -18.84 -7.90 2.47
C HIS A 614 -19.15 -9.01 1.45
N PRO A 615 -19.70 -8.67 0.26
CA PRO A 615 -19.91 -9.65 -0.81
C PRO A 615 -18.64 -10.39 -1.23
N ILE A 616 -17.49 -9.71 -1.17
CA ILE A 616 -16.19 -10.35 -1.44
C ILE A 616 -15.90 -11.51 -0.48
N ASN A 617 -16.38 -11.45 0.78
CA ASN A 617 -16.23 -12.53 1.76
C ASN A 617 -17.04 -13.76 1.37
N VAL A 618 -18.31 -13.57 0.99
CA VAL A 618 -19.19 -14.65 0.52
C VAL A 618 -18.61 -15.32 -0.73
N SER A 619 -18.12 -14.53 -1.68
CA SER A 619 -17.56 -15.05 -2.92
C SER A 619 -16.31 -15.92 -2.71
N LEU A 620 -15.44 -15.55 -1.76
CA LEU A 620 -14.26 -16.33 -1.43
C LEU A 620 -14.61 -17.54 -0.54
N ALA A 621 -15.55 -17.40 0.40
CA ALA A 621 -16.06 -18.49 1.20
C ALA A 621 -16.64 -19.61 0.33
N TRP A 622 -17.29 -19.26 -0.79
CA TRP A 622 -17.76 -20.22 -1.78
C TRP A 622 -16.62 -21.06 -2.38
N VAL A 623 -15.47 -20.43 -2.70
CA VAL A 623 -14.27 -21.14 -3.18
C VAL A 623 -13.68 -22.01 -2.07
N LEU A 624 -13.69 -21.55 -0.83
CA LEU A 624 -13.18 -22.31 0.33
C LEU A 624 -14.07 -23.50 0.74
N SER A 625 -15.36 -23.46 0.37
CA SER A 625 -16.38 -24.47 0.73
C SER A 625 -16.48 -25.63 -0.26
N GLN A 626 -15.58 -25.72 -1.25
CA GLN A 626 -15.58 -26.83 -2.20
C GLN A 626 -15.27 -28.16 -1.48
N PRO A 627 -15.78 -29.29 -1.97
CA PRO A 627 -15.63 -30.60 -1.32
C PRO A 627 -14.23 -31.23 -1.48
N PHE A 628 -13.25 -30.44 -1.92
CA PHE A 628 -11.85 -30.84 -2.13
C PHE A 628 -10.91 -29.76 -1.58
N PRO A 629 -9.62 -30.07 -1.32
CA PRO A 629 -8.71 -29.12 -0.70
C PRO A 629 -8.42 -27.92 -1.61
N THR A 630 -8.94 -26.74 -1.23
CA THR A 630 -8.69 -25.48 -1.95
C THR A 630 -7.76 -24.53 -1.20
N PHE A 631 -6.76 -23.99 -1.89
CA PHE A 631 -5.85 -22.96 -1.39
C PHE A 631 -5.91 -21.72 -2.30
N PRO A 632 -6.99 -20.91 -2.23
CA PRO A 632 -7.19 -19.77 -3.13
C PRO A 632 -6.06 -18.75 -3.04
N ALA A 633 -5.51 -18.39 -4.20
CA ALA A 633 -4.61 -17.26 -4.31
C ALA A 633 -5.41 -15.94 -4.24
N ILE A 634 -5.04 -15.09 -3.29
CA ILE A 634 -5.55 -13.73 -3.11
C ILE A 634 -4.47 -12.74 -3.54
N GLY A 635 -4.87 -11.58 -4.06
CA GLY A 635 -3.94 -10.59 -4.62
C GLY A 635 -4.01 -9.21 -3.97
N PRO A 636 -4.02 -9.07 -2.63
CA PRO A 636 -4.11 -7.77 -2.00
C PRO A 636 -2.90 -6.90 -2.36
N MET A 637 -3.11 -5.60 -2.50
CA MET A 637 -2.11 -4.57 -2.76
C MET A 637 -1.83 -3.72 -1.51
N THR A 638 -2.69 -3.83 -0.50
CA THR A 638 -2.59 -3.13 0.79
C THR A 638 -2.93 -4.09 1.94
N PRO A 639 -2.46 -3.84 3.17
CA PRO A 639 -2.86 -4.64 4.33
C PRO A 639 -4.37 -4.63 4.59
N SER A 640 -5.04 -3.51 4.30
CA SER A 640 -6.51 -3.39 4.46
C SER A 640 -7.27 -4.35 3.52
N GLU A 641 -6.76 -4.58 2.31
CA GLU A 641 -7.31 -5.59 1.38
C GLU A 641 -7.11 -7.03 1.90
N THR A 642 -5.98 -7.31 2.57
CA THR A 642 -5.79 -8.59 3.27
C THR A 642 -6.85 -8.75 4.34
N ARG A 643 -7.00 -7.76 5.23
CA ARG A 643 -7.97 -7.78 6.34
C ARG A 643 -9.41 -7.94 5.88
N THR A 644 -9.85 -7.18 4.87
CA THR A 644 -11.22 -7.30 4.33
C THR A 644 -11.50 -8.66 3.69
N THR A 645 -10.47 -9.44 3.39
CA THR A 645 -10.59 -10.81 2.87
C THR A 645 -10.80 -11.86 3.97
N LEU A 646 -10.20 -11.67 5.16
CA LEU A 646 -10.14 -12.68 6.23
C LEU A 646 -11.50 -13.19 6.75
N PRO A 647 -12.57 -12.36 6.84
CA PRO A 647 -13.87 -12.87 7.27
C PRO A 647 -14.44 -14.01 6.42
N ALA A 648 -13.93 -14.22 5.20
CA ALA A 648 -14.29 -15.37 4.37
C ALA A 648 -13.90 -16.73 5.02
N LEU A 649 -12.85 -16.74 5.85
CA LEU A 649 -12.31 -17.97 6.46
C LEU A 649 -13.20 -18.54 7.56
N SER A 650 -14.02 -17.71 8.19
CA SER A 650 -14.96 -18.11 9.25
C SER A 650 -16.40 -18.21 8.76
N LEU A 651 -16.67 -17.86 7.50
CA LEU A 651 -17.99 -17.91 6.91
C LEU A 651 -18.29 -19.32 6.38
N ASN A 652 -19.06 -20.09 7.16
CA ASN A 652 -19.51 -21.42 6.75
C ASN A 652 -20.73 -21.32 5.84
N LEU A 653 -20.61 -21.82 4.60
CA LEU A 653 -21.73 -21.95 3.67
C LEU A 653 -22.25 -23.39 3.68
N THR A 654 -23.57 -23.54 3.76
CA THR A 654 -24.25 -24.82 3.60
C THR A 654 -24.15 -25.33 2.16
N PRO A 655 -24.25 -26.64 1.90
CA PRO A 655 -24.32 -27.18 0.55
C PRO A 655 -25.40 -26.52 -0.31
N GLU A 656 -26.55 -26.20 0.29
CA GLU A 656 -27.66 -25.48 -0.36
C GLU A 656 -27.28 -24.05 -0.75
N GLU A 657 -26.62 -23.31 0.14
CA GLU A 657 -26.11 -21.96 -0.17
C GLU A 657 -25.03 -22.00 -1.26
N VAL A 658 -24.13 -22.99 -1.24
CA VAL A 658 -23.09 -23.16 -2.27
C VAL A 658 -23.71 -23.41 -3.64
N ALA A 659 -24.73 -24.28 -3.72
CA ALA A 659 -25.47 -24.56 -4.94
C ALA A 659 -26.27 -23.33 -5.41
N TRP A 660 -26.96 -22.66 -4.48
CA TRP A 660 -27.76 -21.47 -4.75
C TRP A 660 -26.89 -20.33 -5.29
N LEU A 661 -25.76 -20.03 -4.63
CA LEU A 661 -24.83 -19.00 -5.12
C LEU A 661 -24.33 -19.31 -6.54
N ASN A 662 -24.16 -20.59 -6.91
CA ASN A 662 -23.66 -20.99 -8.21
C ASN A 662 -24.75 -21.19 -9.30
N LEU A 663 -26.01 -20.87 -9.00
CA LEU A 663 -27.18 -21.07 -9.89
C LEU A 663 -27.49 -22.54 -10.17
N GLU A 664 -27.16 -23.43 -9.25
CA GLU A 664 -27.47 -24.87 -9.33
C GLU A 664 -28.80 -25.21 -8.63
N SER A 665 -29.35 -24.26 -7.87
CA SER A 665 -30.70 -24.30 -7.28
C SER A 665 -31.38 -22.92 -7.35
N GLU A 666 -32.71 -22.90 -7.30
CA GLU A 666 -33.53 -21.67 -7.38
C GLU A 666 -33.29 -20.73 -6.20
#